data_AF-A0AAD5X156-F1
#
_entry.id   AF-A0AAD5X156-F1
#
_cell.length_a   1.000
_cell.length_b   1.000
_cell.length_c   1.000
_cell.angle_alpha   90.00
_cell.angle_beta   90.00
_cell.angle_gamma   90.00
#
_symmetry.space_group_name_H-M   'P 1'
#
loop_
_entity.id
_entity.type
_entity.pdbx_description
1 polymer ?
#
loop_
_entity_poly.entity_id
_entity_poly.type
_entity_poly.pdbx_seq_one_letter_code
_entity_poly.pdbx_strand_id
1 'polypeptide(L)'
;MRFLSLAATALAAATAVLAQTSTVPEGFVTRCGTKFCLDGKPWSFAGANTYDVFTYGSGSGATETQFMDKTKIDRHFDNLKRNGVMVLRTWMFSHETWHGFEITKGVYNEDQFALFDYVIEAARRTGIKLIPVFENYWEAYGGIDTRLEWEGLTGGHPGRAQFFDKTKCPGCFESYKNYVKYALNRVNHYSNIAYKDDPAIMAWELMNEPRYQDVSAQENKSGTTLRKWVDEMGAFIKSIDSNHLLGTGLEAHESALGFGGDEGNPFVYIHQSPYIDMTSAHPYTDEPWAGPMTLAQTLTFISKVIDLSHNTVKKPFFMGEFNFHSAGTDGAYNATLRAEWWSAVYDLLEQEEVAGSAFWWFSYANTDPTFGVANGDPILKVFVEHGNVLRVKNGDDEIALPTPTPSPVPQCEDVYPFPEDGYTCQQQAGWGKCSESWLQGYCNDSCGRCPGTGTASPTATPTGNTGCTDIAPDTEYTCAQQAEWGKCTEDWMEGWCLSSCGKCPSATITVPSTSSPTPTGDCVDVAPDNEYTCAQQAEWGKCTEDWMAGWCKKSCGTCPGMTTTTTTFPTCTATATPRASNAPIRVMALGDSITGSPGCWRAYLWQKLNQAGLSSMVDFVGTLKGQGCPNVPSYDGENEGHGGFLVTNVARDGSLINWLCSTFPDVVMMHFGTNDVWSSKSPAVILDAFTTLVNQMRANNPNVQIIVAQILPMNPTGCADCNSRVIAFNAAIPAWIEKTSTSRSPIVIVDQFSGFDTGANTGDGVHPNDSGNVKVGNSYFARSTG
;
A
#
# COMPACT_ATOMS: atom_id res chain seq x y z
N MET A 1 -51.99 -34.73 48.00
CA MET A 1 -52.49 -34.85 46.62
C MET A 1 -51.80 -33.78 45.78
N ARG A 2 -51.13 -34.22 44.70
CA ARG A 2 -50.77 -33.51 43.46
C ARG A 2 -50.35 -32.05 43.56
N PHE A 3 -49.10 -31.76 43.17
CA PHE A 3 -48.72 -30.85 42.07
C PHE A 3 -47.20 -30.93 41.94
N LEU A 4 -46.68 -31.35 40.78
CA LEU A 4 -45.27 -31.14 40.42
C LEU A 4 -45.18 -30.96 38.91
N SER A 5 -44.72 -29.76 38.57
CA SER A 5 -44.51 -29.19 37.26
C SER A 5 -43.21 -29.68 36.61
N LEU A 6 -43.18 -29.51 35.29
CA LEU A 6 -42.12 -29.81 34.33
C LEU A 6 -40.70 -29.38 34.77
N ALA A 7 -39.72 -30.22 34.46
CA ALA A 7 -38.35 -29.81 34.17
C ALA A 7 -37.95 -30.37 32.79
N ALA A 8 -37.63 -29.47 31.86
CA ALA A 8 -37.06 -29.79 30.56
C ALA A 8 -35.53 -29.85 30.70
N THR A 9 -34.93 -30.98 30.38
CA THR A 9 -33.48 -31.13 30.21
C THR A 9 -33.11 -30.89 28.75
N ALA A 10 -32.36 -29.81 28.49
CA ALA A 10 -31.69 -29.55 27.23
C ALA A 10 -30.49 -30.51 27.07
N LEU A 11 -30.45 -31.24 25.96
CA LEU A 11 -29.34 -32.11 25.58
C LEU A 11 -28.30 -31.26 24.84
N ALA A 12 -27.14 -31.03 25.45
CA ALA A 12 -25.99 -30.46 24.75
C ALA A 12 -25.35 -31.57 23.90
N ALA A 13 -25.45 -31.46 22.57
CA ALA A 13 -24.70 -32.29 21.65
C ALA A 13 -23.29 -31.72 21.50
N ALA A 14 -22.31 -32.33 22.18
CA ALA A 14 -20.90 -32.10 21.89
C ALA A 14 -20.52 -32.88 20.62
N THR A 15 -20.32 -32.17 19.51
CA THR A 15 -19.68 -32.73 18.31
C THR A 15 -18.19 -32.94 18.61
N ALA A 16 -17.79 -34.20 18.80
CA ALA A 16 -16.39 -34.60 18.77
C ALA A 16 -15.85 -34.45 17.34
N VAL A 17 -14.92 -33.52 17.13
CA VAL A 17 -14.10 -33.47 15.91
C VAL A 17 -13.14 -34.66 16.00
N LEU A 18 -13.36 -35.67 15.16
CA LEU A 18 -12.40 -36.75 14.95
C LEU A 18 -11.14 -36.15 14.31
N ALA A 19 -10.05 -36.07 15.06
CA ALA A 19 -8.74 -35.78 14.51
C ALA A 19 -8.35 -36.90 13.52
N GLN A 20 -8.38 -36.60 12.22
CA GLN A 20 -7.75 -37.46 11.23
C GLN A 20 -6.25 -37.49 11.52
N THR A 21 -5.68 -38.67 11.74
CA THR A 21 -4.24 -38.87 11.79
C THR A 21 -3.66 -38.51 10.42
N SER A 22 -2.92 -37.40 10.34
CA SER A 22 -2.19 -37.01 9.12
C SER A 22 -1.23 -38.11 8.70
N THR A 23 -1.22 -38.46 7.42
CA THR A 23 -0.23 -39.37 6.84
C THR A 23 1.09 -38.67 6.49
N VAL A 24 1.13 -37.34 6.59
CA VAL A 24 2.31 -36.52 6.34
C VAL A 24 3.14 -36.42 7.63
N PRO A 25 4.48 -36.53 7.57
CA PRO A 25 5.34 -36.42 8.75
C PRO A 25 5.21 -35.09 9.50
N GLU A 26 5.70 -35.05 10.74
CA GLU A 26 5.79 -33.82 11.54
C GLU A 26 6.69 -32.78 10.86
N GLY A 27 6.35 -31.50 11.03
CA GLY A 27 7.03 -30.35 10.46
C GLY A 27 6.49 -29.90 9.10
N PHE A 28 5.74 -30.73 8.39
CA PHE A 28 5.13 -30.35 7.11
C PHE A 28 3.82 -29.58 7.31
N VAL A 29 3.64 -28.54 6.49
CA VAL A 29 2.36 -27.83 6.45
C VAL A 29 1.37 -28.64 5.61
N THR A 30 0.16 -28.80 6.12
CA THR A 30 -0.92 -29.56 5.51
C THR A 30 -2.17 -28.69 5.37
N ARG A 31 -3.19 -29.22 4.69
CA ARG A 31 -4.50 -28.58 4.57
C ARG A 31 -5.47 -29.18 5.57
N CYS A 32 -6.17 -28.33 6.32
CA CYS A 32 -7.29 -28.71 7.19
C CYS A 32 -8.53 -27.89 6.82
N GLY A 33 -9.24 -28.36 5.80
CA GLY A 33 -10.37 -27.63 5.21
C GLY A 33 -9.91 -26.39 4.45
N THR A 34 -10.35 -25.22 4.90
CA THR A 34 -9.98 -23.90 4.34
C THR A 34 -8.83 -23.22 5.10
N LYS A 35 -8.16 -23.93 6.00
CA LYS A 35 -7.00 -23.43 6.75
C LYS A 35 -5.76 -24.28 6.44
N PHE A 36 -4.58 -23.70 6.64
CA PHE A 36 -3.37 -24.51 6.77
C PHE A 36 -3.29 -25.09 8.18
N CYS A 37 -2.59 -26.21 8.30
CA CYS A 37 -2.28 -26.82 9.58
C CYS A 37 -0.81 -27.21 9.63
N LEU A 38 -0.16 -26.96 10.76
CA LEU A 38 1.19 -27.44 11.07
C LEU A 38 1.07 -28.38 12.27
N ASP A 39 1.53 -29.63 12.11
CA ASP A 39 1.46 -30.68 13.14
C ASP A 39 0.05 -30.89 13.70
N GLY A 40 -0.94 -30.84 12.81
CA GLY A 40 -2.36 -31.04 13.11
C GLY A 40 -3.05 -29.85 13.78
N LYS A 41 -2.36 -28.73 14.01
CA LYS A 41 -2.94 -27.50 14.55
C LYS A 41 -3.16 -26.47 13.46
N PRO A 42 -4.28 -25.71 13.48
CA PRO A 42 -4.47 -24.58 12.58
C PRO A 42 -3.27 -23.65 12.62
N TRP A 43 -2.82 -23.23 11.44
CA TRP A 43 -1.64 -22.40 11.29
C TRP A 43 -1.88 -21.37 10.20
N SER A 44 -1.58 -20.12 10.50
CA SER A 44 -1.59 -19.00 9.54
C SER A 44 -0.23 -18.33 9.51
N PHE A 45 0.11 -17.66 8.41
CA PHE A 45 1.43 -17.03 8.29
C PHE A 45 1.39 -15.66 7.62
N ALA A 46 2.29 -14.79 8.09
CA ALA A 46 2.68 -13.56 7.40
C ALA A 46 4.01 -13.82 6.67
N GLY A 47 4.00 -13.67 5.36
CA GLY A 47 5.11 -13.98 4.48
C GLY A 47 5.58 -12.79 3.64
N ALA A 48 6.61 -13.03 2.84
CA ALA A 48 7.12 -12.08 1.87
C ALA A 48 7.61 -12.81 0.62
N ASN A 49 7.78 -12.06 -0.48
CA ASN A 49 8.51 -12.52 -1.65
C ASN A 49 9.97 -12.04 -1.57
N THR A 50 10.92 -12.91 -1.89
CA THR A 50 12.26 -12.51 -2.36
C THR A 50 12.55 -13.41 -3.54
N TYR A 51 12.16 -12.96 -4.74
CA TYR A 51 12.24 -13.78 -5.93
C TYR A 51 13.69 -14.13 -6.30
N ASP A 52 14.63 -13.24 -6.02
CA ASP A 52 16.00 -13.24 -6.55
C ASP A 52 17.05 -13.84 -5.61
N VAL A 53 16.68 -14.44 -4.48
CA VAL A 53 17.66 -14.94 -3.48
C VAL A 53 18.62 -15.97 -4.08
N PHE A 54 18.20 -16.66 -5.15
CA PHE A 54 19.01 -17.61 -5.90
C PHE A 54 20.17 -16.95 -6.69
N THR A 55 20.22 -15.61 -6.75
CA THR A 55 21.24 -14.82 -7.44
C THR A 55 22.30 -14.24 -6.50
N TYR A 56 22.29 -14.61 -5.21
CA TYR A 56 23.19 -14.03 -4.23
C TYR A 56 24.57 -14.68 -4.34
N GLY A 57 25.41 -14.08 -5.17
CA GLY A 57 26.79 -14.47 -5.48
C GLY A 57 27.23 -13.83 -6.79
N SER A 58 28.32 -14.31 -7.39
CA SER A 58 28.83 -13.73 -8.65
C SER A 58 28.27 -14.36 -9.93
N GLY A 59 27.40 -15.36 -9.80
CA GLY A 59 26.79 -16.09 -10.94
C GLY A 59 27.78 -16.85 -11.82
N SER A 60 29.06 -16.90 -11.42
CA SER A 60 30.17 -17.52 -12.13
C SER A 60 31.29 -17.88 -11.14
N GLY A 61 32.31 -18.62 -11.58
CA GLY A 61 33.45 -18.98 -10.73
C GLY A 61 33.59 -20.48 -10.51
N ALA A 62 34.78 -20.89 -10.08
CA ALA A 62 35.15 -22.31 -9.92
C ALA A 62 35.02 -22.81 -8.47
N THR A 63 34.68 -21.93 -7.53
CA THR A 63 34.48 -22.29 -6.12
C THR A 63 33.11 -21.86 -5.66
N GLU A 64 32.52 -22.66 -4.79
CA GLU A 64 31.24 -22.41 -4.14
C GLU A 64 31.18 -21.02 -3.49
N THR A 65 32.27 -20.57 -2.86
CA THR A 65 32.37 -19.25 -2.23
C THR A 65 32.45 -18.07 -3.19
N GLN A 66 32.71 -18.33 -4.48
CA GLN A 66 32.68 -17.31 -5.54
C GLN A 66 31.29 -17.30 -6.20
N PHE A 67 30.74 -18.48 -6.50
CA PHE A 67 29.44 -18.60 -7.15
C PHE A 67 28.29 -18.17 -6.24
N MET A 68 28.39 -18.46 -4.94
CA MET A 68 27.40 -18.15 -3.91
C MET A 68 28.01 -17.29 -2.79
N ASP A 69 27.29 -16.24 -2.39
CA ASP A 69 27.58 -15.45 -1.20
C ASP A 69 26.72 -15.90 -0.02
N LYS A 70 27.25 -16.86 0.75
CA LYS A 70 26.61 -17.37 1.97
C LYS A 70 26.35 -16.28 3.01
N THR A 71 27.23 -15.29 3.11
CA THR A 71 27.10 -14.21 4.10
C THR A 71 25.91 -13.32 3.76
N LYS A 72 25.73 -13.01 2.47
CA LYS A 72 24.57 -12.26 1.98
C LYS A 72 23.27 -13.04 2.18
N ILE A 73 23.25 -14.34 1.86
CA ILE A 73 22.09 -15.22 2.10
C ILE A 73 21.75 -15.24 3.60
N ASP A 74 22.72 -15.54 4.47
CA ASP A 74 22.48 -15.60 5.91
C ASP A 74 21.97 -14.29 6.49
N ARG A 75 22.57 -13.16 6.07
CA ARG A 75 22.13 -11.84 6.49
C ARG A 75 20.72 -11.52 6.02
N HIS A 76 20.37 -11.92 4.79
CA HIS A 76 19.01 -11.73 4.26
C HIS A 76 17.99 -12.52 5.08
N PHE A 77 18.24 -13.80 5.35
CA PHE A 77 17.36 -14.62 6.17
C PHE A 77 17.27 -14.13 7.63
N ASP A 78 18.37 -13.61 8.20
CA ASP A 78 18.33 -12.96 9.52
C ASP A 78 17.45 -11.71 9.51
N ASN A 79 17.51 -10.91 8.45
CA ASN A 79 16.64 -9.75 8.28
C ASN A 79 15.17 -10.14 8.10
N LEU A 80 14.87 -11.16 7.29
CA LEU A 80 13.52 -11.70 7.13
C LEU A 80 12.96 -12.15 8.49
N LYS A 81 13.72 -12.95 9.24
CA LYS A 81 13.33 -13.44 10.57
C LYS A 81 13.11 -12.29 11.55
N ARG A 82 14.02 -11.32 11.58
CA ARG A 82 13.95 -10.15 12.45
C ARG A 82 12.69 -9.32 12.22
N ASN A 83 12.24 -9.24 10.97
CA ASN A 83 11.03 -8.51 10.60
C ASN A 83 9.79 -9.42 10.53
N GLY A 84 9.84 -10.60 11.13
CA GLY A 84 8.65 -11.42 11.34
C GLY A 84 8.16 -12.20 10.14
N VAL A 85 8.96 -12.33 9.08
CA VAL A 85 8.62 -13.23 7.96
C VAL A 85 8.61 -14.67 8.46
N MET A 86 7.50 -15.38 8.22
CA MET A 86 7.34 -16.80 8.58
C MET A 86 7.49 -17.71 7.36
N VAL A 87 7.10 -17.21 6.18
CA VAL A 87 7.19 -17.93 4.90
C VAL A 87 7.77 -17.02 3.84
N LEU A 88 8.73 -17.53 3.08
CA LEU A 88 9.33 -16.84 1.94
C LEU A 88 8.92 -17.53 0.64
N ARG A 89 8.20 -16.80 -0.22
CA ARG A 89 7.98 -17.20 -1.61
C ARG A 89 9.16 -16.75 -2.47
N THR A 90 9.71 -17.66 -3.28
CA THR A 90 10.94 -17.41 -4.04
C THR A 90 10.99 -18.22 -5.34
N TRP A 91 11.78 -17.77 -6.31
CA TRP A 91 11.90 -18.48 -7.59
C TRP A 91 12.94 -19.58 -7.50
N MET A 92 12.59 -20.73 -8.07
CA MET A 92 13.48 -21.85 -8.31
C MET A 92 13.35 -22.22 -9.78
N PHE A 93 13.71 -21.25 -10.62
CA PHE A 93 13.89 -21.39 -12.06
C PHE A 93 14.83 -20.27 -12.53
N SER A 94 15.53 -20.51 -13.63
CA SER A 94 16.26 -19.52 -14.42
C SER A 94 16.89 -20.28 -15.59
N HIS A 95 16.78 -19.72 -16.79
CA HIS A 95 17.40 -20.24 -18.00
C HIS A 95 18.60 -19.41 -18.47
N GLU A 96 19.00 -18.44 -17.66
CA GLU A 96 20.13 -17.57 -17.93
C GLU A 96 21.46 -18.34 -17.89
N THR A 97 22.45 -17.84 -18.63
CA THR A 97 23.81 -18.40 -18.58
C THR A 97 24.54 -18.10 -17.27
N TRP A 98 24.03 -17.13 -16.50
CA TRP A 98 24.47 -16.75 -15.18
C TRP A 98 23.33 -17.04 -14.20
N HIS A 99 23.61 -17.70 -13.07
CA HIS A 99 22.59 -18.14 -12.11
C HIS A 99 21.41 -18.96 -12.70
N GLY A 100 21.61 -19.65 -13.84
CA GLY A 100 20.62 -20.53 -14.44
C GLY A 100 20.51 -21.87 -13.74
N PHE A 101 19.30 -22.32 -13.41
CA PHE A 101 19.04 -23.68 -12.94
C PHE A 101 19.08 -24.69 -14.09
N GLU A 102 18.52 -24.31 -15.25
CA GLU A 102 18.49 -25.11 -16.47
C GLU A 102 18.93 -24.24 -17.66
N ILE A 103 20.23 -24.17 -17.91
CA ILE A 103 20.85 -23.22 -18.86
C ILE A 103 20.52 -23.61 -20.32
N THR A 104 20.40 -24.90 -20.58
CA THR A 104 19.91 -25.44 -21.85
C THR A 104 19.04 -26.66 -21.55
N LYS A 105 18.15 -27.03 -22.48
CA LYS A 105 17.20 -28.13 -22.31
C LYS A 105 17.85 -29.40 -21.74
N GLY A 106 17.47 -29.77 -20.51
CA GLY A 106 17.95 -30.97 -19.81
C GLY A 106 19.36 -30.87 -19.22
N VAL A 107 19.98 -29.68 -19.19
CA VAL A 107 21.30 -29.43 -18.58
C VAL A 107 21.10 -28.59 -17.32
N TYR A 108 21.20 -29.26 -16.17
CA TYR A 108 21.03 -28.65 -14.85
C TYR A 108 22.36 -28.20 -14.27
N ASN A 109 22.40 -26.98 -13.73
CA ASN A 109 23.60 -26.38 -13.17
C ASN A 109 23.77 -26.78 -11.70
N GLU A 110 24.76 -27.61 -11.40
CA GLU A 110 25.01 -28.09 -10.03
C GLU A 110 25.34 -26.96 -9.06
N ASP A 111 26.13 -25.96 -9.47
CA ASP A 111 26.51 -24.84 -8.58
C ASP A 111 25.28 -23.99 -8.21
N GLN A 112 24.36 -23.81 -9.17
CA GLN A 112 23.11 -23.10 -8.91
C GLN A 112 22.18 -23.87 -7.98
N PHE A 113 22.09 -25.19 -8.16
CA PHE A 113 21.31 -26.02 -7.26
C PHE A 113 21.96 -26.14 -5.86
N ALA A 114 23.29 -26.14 -5.76
CA ALA A 114 24.01 -26.07 -4.48
C ALA A 114 23.83 -24.72 -3.77
N LEU A 115 23.64 -23.62 -4.53
CA LEU A 115 23.24 -22.34 -3.95
C LEU A 115 21.83 -22.45 -3.35
N PHE A 116 20.87 -23.00 -4.10
CA PHE A 116 19.50 -23.16 -3.60
C PHE A 116 19.42 -24.15 -2.42
N ASP A 117 20.28 -25.17 -2.37
CA ASP A 117 20.43 -26.03 -1.19
C ASP A 117 20.74 -25.20 0.05
N TYR A 118 21.62 -24.20 -0.07
CA TYR A 118 21.99 -23.32 1.05
C TYR A 118 20.87 -22.35 1.42
N VAL A 119 20.05 -21.92 0.45
CA VAL A 119 18.83 -21.14 0.72
C VAL A 119 17.87 -21.94 1.61
N ILE A 120 17.71 -23.24 1.35
CA ILE A 120 16.91 -24.14 2.20
C ILE A 120 17.53 -24.29 3.60
N GLU A 121 18.87 -24.39 3.70
CA GLU A 121 19.55 -24.41 5.00
C GLU A 121 19.34 -23.11 5.80
N ALA A 122 19.42 -21.95 5.14
CA ALA A 122 19.19 -20.65 5.78
C ALA A 122 17.74 -20.50 6.26
N ALA A 123 16.78 -20.98 5.46
CA ALA A 123 15.36 -21.04 5.85
C ALA A 123 15.18 -21.92 7.10
N ARG A 124 15.74 -23.13 7.09
CA ARG A 124 15.69 -24.05 8.25
C ARG A 124 16.32 -23.44 9.50
N ARG A 125 17.51 -22.83 9.38
CA ARG A 125 18.22 -22.17 10.49
C ARG A 125 17.38 -21.08 11.15
N THR A 126 16.65 -20.33 10.33
CA THR A 126 15.82 -19.22 10.80
C THR A 126 14.43 -19.63 11.24
N GLY A 127 13.96 -20.82 10.83
CA GLY A 127 12.59 -21.29 11.06
C GLY A 127 11.59 -20.74 10.04
N ILE A 128 12.08 -20.13 8.96
CA ILE A 128 11.26 -19.66 7.84
C ILE A 128 10.95 -20.86 6.94
N LYS A 129 9.71 -20.98 6.46
CA LYS A 129 9.36 -21.98 5.44
C LYS A 129 9.44 -21.39 4.03
N LEU A 130 9.65 -22.23 3.02
CA LEU A 130 9.76 -21.79 1.62
C LEU A 130 8.55 -22.16 0.79
N ILE A 131 8.22 -21.31 -0.18
CA ILE A 131 7.36 -21.63 -1.32
C ILE A 131 8.17 -21.41 -2.61
N PRO A 132 8.88 -22.44 -3.11
CA PRO A 132 9.61 -22.35 -4.37
C PRO A 132 8.66 -22.45 -5.57
N VAL A 133 8.83 -21.54 -6.54
CA VAL A 133 8.08 -21.53 -7.80
C VAL A 133 8.90 -22.22 -8.89
N PHE A 134 8.30 -23.19 -9.61
CA PHE A 134 9.04 -24.01 -10.58
C PHE A 134 9.29 -23.36 -11.95
N GLU A 135 8.51 -22.35 -12.32
CA GLU A 135 8.63 -21.70 -13.64
C GLU A 135 7.98 -20.32 -13.67
N ASN A 136 8.27 -19.51 -14.69
CA ASN A 136 7.61 -18.22 -14.94
C ASN A 136 6.78 -18.22 -16.22
N TYR A 137 5.59 -17.63 -16.18
CA TYR A 137 4.89 -17.27 -17.41
C TYR A 137 5.59 -16.14 -18.18
N TRP A 138 6.25 -15.22 -17.46
CA TRP A 138 6.96 -14.07 -18.03
C TRP A 138 8.39 -14.39 -18.43
N GLU A 139 8.99 -13.49 -19.22
CA GLU A 139 10.34 -13.62 -19.77
C GLU A 139 11.48 -13.43 -18.76
N ALA A 140 11.20 -12.90 -17.57
CA ALA A 140 12.22 -12.65 -16.56
C ALA A 140 12.91 -13.97 -16.18
N TYR A 141 14.24 -14.01 -16.32
CA TYR A 141 15.08 -15.20 -16.18
C TYR A 141 14.73 -16.34 -17.15
N GLY A 142 14.23 -15.99 -18.33
CA GLY A 142 13.88 -16.88 -19.43
C GLY A 142 12.41 -17.30 -19.44
N GLY A 143 11.93 -17.89 -18.34
CA GLY A 143 10.57 -18.40 -18.21
C GLY A 143 10.17 -19.39 -19.31
N ILE A 144 8.86 -19.52 -19.56
CA ILE A 144 8.33 -20.41 -20.61
C ILE A 144 8.74 -20.00 -22.03
N ASP A 145 9.19 -18.77 -22.25
CA ASP A 145 9.67 -18.32 -23.56
C ASP A 145 10.91 -19.12 -23.98
N THR A 146 11.88 -19.29 -23.07
CA THR A 146 13.07 -20.10 -23.37
C THR A 146 12.73 -21.58 -23.59
N ARG A 147 11.75 -22.12 -22.87
CA ARG A 147 11.28 -23.50 -23.11
C ARG A 147 10.64 -23.66 -24.50
N LEU A 148 9.88 -22.67 -24.96
CA LEU A 148 9.32 -22.65 -26.32
C LEU A 148 10.42 -22.58 -27.36
N GLU A 149 11.44 -21.73 -27.15
CA GLU A 149 12.57 -21.59 -28.05
C GLU A 149 13.37 -22.90 -28.21
N TRP A 150 13.53 -23.69 -27.14
CA TRP A 150 14.16 -25.00 -27.22
C TRP A 150 13.41 -26.01 -28.10
N GLU A 151 12.11 -25.80 -28.32
CA GLU A 151 11.29 -26.59 -29.26
C GLU A 151 11.17 -25.93 -30.64
N GLY A 152 11.89 -24.82 -30.88
CA GLY A 152 11.80 -24.06 -32.13
C GLY A 152 10.49 -23.28 -32.29
N LEU A 153 9.82 -22.97 -31.18
CA LEU A 153 8.58 -22.18 -31.14
C LEU A 153 8.87 -20.74 -30.71
N THR A 154 7.96 -19.84 -31.06
CA THR A 154 8.05 -18.42 -30.70
C THR A 154 7.49 -18.19 -29.30
N GLY A 155 8.32 -17.62 -28.41
CA GLY A 155 7.89 -17.07 -27.12
C GLY A 155 7.16 -15.73 -27.24
N GLY A 156 7.04 -15.00 -26.13
CA GLY A 156 6.34 -13.72 -26.04
C GLY A 156 4.83 -13.87 -26.19
N HIS A 157 4.09 -12.80 -25.94
CA HIS A 157 2.65 -12.77 -26.20
C HIS A 157 2.39 -12.51 -27.71
N PRO A 158 1.55 -13.30 -28.42
CA PRO A 158 0.68 -14.39 -27.94
C PRO A 158 1.28 -15.81 -28.03
N GLY A 159 2.56 -15.96 -28.41
CA GLY A 159 3.26 -17.24 -28.57
C GLY A 159 3.23 -18.17 -27.35
N ARG A 160 3.24 -17.60 -26.14
CA ARG A 160 3.17 -18.32 -24.84
C ARG A 160 2.03 -19.31 -24.72
N ALA A 161 0.89 -19.07 -25.37
CA ALA A 161 -0.24 -20.00 -25.34
C ALA A 161 0.15 -21.41 -25.85
N GLN A 162 1.14 -21.52 -26.75
CA GLN A 162 1.61 -22.81 -27.26
C GLN A 162 2.24 -23.70 -26.19
N PHE A 163 2.75 -23.12 -25.09
CA PHE A 163 3.36 -23.87 -23.99
C PHE A 163 2.34 -24.81 -23.32
N PHE A 164 1.08 -24.36 -23.22
CA PHE A 164 0.00 -25.08 -22.55
C PHE A 164 -0.76 -26.05 -23.47
N ASP A 165 -0.53 -25.99 -24.79
CA ASP A 165 -1.11 -26.92 -25.75
C ASP A 165 -0.13 -28.06 -26.07
N LYS A 166 -0.37 -29.23 -25.48
CA LYS A 166 0.46 -30.42 -25.67
C LYS A 166 0.56 -30.88 -27.13
N THR A 167 -0.42 -30.53 -27.96
CA THR A 167 -0.39 -30.85 -29.40
C THR A 167 0.56 -29.92 -30.18
N LYS A 168 0.84 -28.74 -29.64
CA LYS A 168 1.78 -27.74 -30.19
C LYS A 168 3.17 -27.90 -29.62
N CYS A 169 3.27 -28.03 -28.30
CA CYS A 169 4.54 -28.15 -27.61
C CYS A 169 4.62 -29.39 -26.69
N PRO A 170 4.63 -30.63 -27.24
CA PRO A 170 4.80 -31.83 -26.41
C PRO A 170 6.14 -31.82 -25.66
N GLY A 171 7.18 -31.22 -26.25
CA GLY A 171 8.49 -31.07 -25.62
C GLY A 171 8.50 -30.09 -24.43
N CYS A 172 7.65 -29.06 -24.41
CA CYS A 172 7.47 -28.18 -23.25
C CYS A 172 6.96 -28.94 -22.02
N PHE A 173 5.99 -29.84 -22.22
CA PHE A 173 5.43 -30.67 -21.15
C PHE A 173 6.49 -31.62 -20.59
N GLU A 174 7.29 -32.22 -21.47
CA GLU A 174 8.34 -33.16 -21.07
C GLU A 174 9.50 -32.43 -20.39
N SER A 175 9.94 -31.28 -20.90
CA SER A 175 11.04 -30.51 -20.30
C SER A 175 10.66 -29.98 -18.90
N TYR A 176 9.46 -29.43 -18.74
CA TYR A 176 8.95 -29.00 -17.43
C TYR A 176 8.93 -30.17 -16.43
N LYS A 177 8.39 -31.33 -16.83
CA LYS A 177 8.36 -32.52 -15.96
C LYS A 177 9.75 -33.02 -15.60
N ASN A 178 10.69 -32.99 -16.53
CA ASN A 178 12.07 -33.39 -16.25
C ASN A 178 12.74 -32.44 -15.25
N TYR A 179 12.57 -31.13 -15.41
CA TYR A 179 13.05 -30.13 -14.44
C TYR A 179 12.47 -30.36 -13.04
N VAL A 180 11.14 -30.44 -12.95
CA VAL A 180 10.43 -30.65 -11.68
C VAL A 180 10.84 -31.97 -11.02
N LYS A 181 10.95 -33.06 -11.80
CA LYS A 181 11.41 -34.35 -11.28
C LYS A 181 12.84 -34.28 -10.76
N TYR A 182 13.72 -33.56 -11.45
CA TYR A 182 15.09 -33.34 -11.01
C TYR A 182 15.09 -32.59 -9.67
N ALA A 183 14.39 -31.45 -9.60
CA ALA A 183 14.32 -30.62 -8.40
C ALA A 183 13.75 -31.38 -7.19
N LEU A 184 12.59 -32.04 -7.34
CA LEU A 184 11.95 -32.78 -6.25
C LEU A 184 12.81 -33.95 -5.71
N ASN A 185 13.60 -34.59 -6.57
CA ASN A 185 14.48 -35.70 -6.18
C ASN A 185 15.92 -35.25 -5.87
N ARG A 186 16.23 -33.95 -5.98
CA ARG A 186 17.53 -33.44 -5.56
C ARG A 186 17.71 -33.71 -4.08
N VAL A 187 18.82 -34.32 -3.73
CA VAL A 187 19.28 -34.46 -2.35
C VAL A 187 20.13 -33.24 -2.03
N ASN A 188 19.67 -32.44 -1.06
CA ASN A 188 20.35 -31.23 -0.62
C ASN A 188 21.79 -31.56 -0.20
N HIS A 189 22.76 -30.84 -0.77
CA HIS A 189 24.18 -31.05 -0.55
C HIS A 189 24.61 -30.94 0.93
N TYR A 190 23.94 -30.10 1.72
CA TYR A 190 24.31 -29.82 3.12
C TYR A 190 23.57 -30.71 4.12
N SER A 191 22.27 -30.89 3.95
CA SER A 191 21.43 -31.65 4.89
C SER A 191 21.27 -33.12 4.51
N ASN A 192 21.57 -33.49 3.25
CA ASN A 192 21.35 -34.83 2.71
C ASN A 192 19.87 -35.27 2.76
N ILE A 193 18.95 -34.30 2.73
CA ILE A 193 17.50 -34.50 2.66
C ILE A 193 17.06 -34.23 1.22
N ALA A 194 16.23 -35.10 0.63
CA ALA A 194 15.66 -34.81 -0.67
C ALA A 194 14.64 -33.67 -0.56
N TYR A 195 14.55 -32.78 -1.54
CA TYR A 195 13.65 -31.62 -1.47
C TYR A 195 12.20 -31.99 -1.18
N LYS A 196 11.69 -33.07 -1.79
CA LYS A 196 10.34 -33.60 -1.52
C LYS A 196 10.13 -34.12 -0.08
N ASP A 197 11.20 -34.35 0.66
CA ASP A 197 11.21 -34.89 2.02
C ASP A 197 11.63 -33.81 3.05
N ASP A 198 11.71 -32.54 2.66
CA ASP A 198 12.25 -31.45 3.47
C ASP A 198 11.17 -30.51 4.04
N PRO A 199 10.85 -30.58 5.35
CA PRO A 199 9.80 -29.75 5.96
C PRO A 199 10.14 -28.24 6.05
N ALA A 200 11.37 -27.84 5.68
CA ALA A 200 11.69 -26.43 5.47
C ALA A 200 10.91 -25.84 4.28
N ILE A 201 10.44 -26.69 3.36
CA ILE A 201 9.57 -26.29 2.26
C ILE A 201 8.13 -26.46 2.74
N MET A 202 7.31 -25.43 2.56
CA MET A 202 5.89 -25.44 2.90
C MET A 202 5.08 -26.03 1.74
N ALA A 203 5.35 -25.54 0.54
CA ALA A 203 4.60 -25.84 -0.65
C ALA A 203 5.42 -25.59 -1.90
N TRP A 204 4.94 -26.12 -3.02
CA TRP A 204 5.41 -25.78 -4.35
C TRP A 204 4.39 -24.93 -5.08
N GLU A 205 4.83 -24.12 -6.04
CA GLU A 205 3.94 -23.53 -7.05
C GLU A 205 4.28 -23.99 -8.45
N LEU A 206 3.24 -24.32 -9.22
CA LEU A 206 3.39 -24.79 -10.60
C LEU A 206 4.14 -23.77 -11.46
N MET A 207 3.75 -22.50 -11.39
CA MET A 207 4.28 -21.43 -12.22
C MET A 207 3.89 -20.08 -11.64
N ASN A 208 4.72 -19.07 -11.82
CA ASN A 208 4.33 -17.69 -11.57
C ASN A 208 3.38 -17.21 -12.68
N GLU A 209 2.16 -16.83 -12.29
CA GLU A 209 1.19 -16.08 -13.12
C GLU A 209 0.81 -16.73 -14.47
N PRO A 210 0.42 -18.01 -14.52
CA PRO A 210 0.10 -18.68 -15.78
C PRO A 210 -1.19 -18.13 -16.42
N ARG A 211 -1.10 -17.78 -17.71
CA ARG A 211 -2.25 -17.33 -18.53
C ARG A 211 -2.39 -18.13 -19.82
N TYR A 212 -3.62 -18.37 -20.25
CA TYR A 212 -3.95 -18.93 -21.56
C TYR A 212 -4.85 -17.96 -22.34
N GLN A 213 -4.30 -16.77 -22.54
CA GLN A 213 -5.04 -15.60 -23.03
C GLN A 213 -4.97 -15.45 -24.56
N ASP A 214 -5.97 -14.74 -25.10
CA ASP A 214 -6.09 -14.29 -26.48
C ASP A 214 -6.06 -15.39 -27.55
N VAL A 215 -6.41 -16.63 -27.16
CA VAL A 215 -6.56 -17.76 -28.10
C VAL A 215 -7.95 -17.77 -28.74
N SER A 216 -8.99 -17.55 -27.92
CA SER A 216 -10.36 -17.33 -28.39
C SER A 216 -11.22 -16.74 -27.29
N ALA A 217 -12.26 -15.99 -27.64
CA ALA A 217 -13.21 -15.45 -26.66
C ALA A 217 -13.82 -16.52 -25.74
N GLN A 218 -13.92 -17.77 -26.21
CA GLN A 218 -14.41 -18.89 -25.41
C GLN A 218 -13.33 -19.42 -24.46
N GLU A 219 -12.10 -19.66 -24.92
CA GLU A 219 -11.02 -20.17 -24.05
C GLU A 219 -10.62 -19.16 -22.98
N ASN A 220 -10.61 -17.87 -23.31
CA ASN A 220 -10.36 -16.79 -22.38
C ASN A 220 -11.26 -16.85 -21.12
N LYS A 221 -12.48 -17.38 -21.27
CA LYS A 221 -13.43 -17.56 -20.15
C LYS A 221 -13.43 -18.98 -19.58
N SER A 222 -13.25 -19.99 -20.44
CA SER A 222 -13.41 -21.39 -20.05
C SER A 222 -12.19 -21.92 -19.29
N GLY A 223 -10.99 -21.46 -19.66
CA GLY A 223 -9.71 -21.96 -19.15
C GLY A 223 -9.50 -23.47 -19.31
N THR A 224 -10.19 -24.11 -20.25
CA THR A 224 -10.16 -25.58 -20.40
C THR A 224 -8.77 -26.10 -20.70
N THR A 225 -8.01 -25.39 -21.53
CA THR A 225 -6.65 -25.79 -21.89
C THR A 225 -5.68 -25.65 -20.71
N LEU A 226 -5.70 -24.50 -20.02
CA LEU A 226 -4.87 -24.30 -18.83
C LEU A 226 -5.23 -25.30 -17.73
N ARG A 227 -6.52 -25.57 -17.50
CA ARG A 227 -6.95 -26.57 -16.51
C ARG A 227 -6.39 -27.96 -16.78
N LYS A 228 -6.35 -28.39 -18.05
CA LYS A 228 -5.76 -29.68 -18.43
C LYS A 228 -4.26 -29.73 -18.14
N TRP A 229 -3.55 -28.64 -18.40
CA TRP A 229 -2.13 -28.53 -18.05
C TRP A 229 -1.92 -28.60 -16.54
N VAL A 230 -2.70 -27.84 -15.76
CA VAL A 230 -2.67 -27.84 -14.28
C VAL A 230 -2.94 -29.24 -13.72
N ASP A 231 -3.96 -29.94 -14.24
CA ASP A 231 -4.27 -31.31 -13.81
C ASP A 231 -3.14 -32.29 -14.17
N GLU A 232 -2.52 -32.16 -15.34
CA GLU A 232 -1.43 -33.05 -15.76
C GLU A 232 -0.14 -32.83 -14.94
N MET A 233 0.25 -31.58 -14.71
CA MET A 233 1.46 -31.24 -13.94
C MET A 233 1.25 -31.47 -12.45
N GLY A 234 0.07 -31.13 -11.92
CA GLY A 234 -0.29 -31.42 -10.54
C GLY A 234 -0.30 -32.92 -10.24
N ALA A 235 -0.90 -33.74 -11.10
CA ALA A 235 -0.87 -35.19 -10.96
C ALA A 235 0.56 -35.74 -10.98
N PHE A 236 1.40 -35.22 -11.87
CA PHE A 236 2.80 -35.62 -11.98
C PHE A 236 3.59 -35.30 -10.71
N ILE A 237 3.50 -34.06 -10.21
CA ILE A 237 4.18 -33.64 -8.96
C ILE A 237 3.71 -34.50 -7.79
N LYS A 238 2.39 -34.65 -7.62
CA LYS A 238 1.81 -35.44 -6.52
C LYS A 238 2.14 -36.93 -6.59
N SER A 239 2.53 -37.43 -7.76
CA SER A 239 3.03 -38.81 -7.91
C SER A 239 4.48 -39.00 -7.41
N ILE A 240 5.22 -37.91 -7.24
CA ILE A 240 6.62 -37.90 -6.78
C ILE A 240 6.69 -37.43 -5.32
N ASP A 241 5.94 -36.38 -4.98
CA ASP A 241 5.90 -35.72 -3.68
C ASP A 241 4.47 -35.77 -3.10
N SER A 242 4.31 -36.57 -2.06
CA SER A 242 3.06 -36.70 -1.31
C SER A 242 3.05 -35.91 0.00
N ASN A 243 4.13 -35.19 0.33
CA ASN A 243 4.30 -34.49 1.59
C ASN A 243 3.88 -33.02 1.48
N HIS A 244 4.34 -32.33 0.44
CA HIS A 244 4.14 -30.88 0.29
C HIS A 244 2.79 -30.49 -0.31
N LEU A 245 2.31 -29.30 0.05
CA LEU A 245 1.21 -28.64 -0.61
C LEU A 245 1.61 -28.19 -2.03
N LEU A 246 0.62 -28.06 -2.92
CA LEU A 246 0.81 -27.53 -4.27
C LEU A 246 -0.15 -26.38 -4.56
N GLY A 247 0.40 -25.23 -4.94
CA GLY A 247 -0.31 -24.06 -5.43
C GLY A 247 -0.17 -23.88 -6.94
N THR A 248 -0.96 -22.97 -7.49
CA THR A 248 -0.96 -22.68 -8.93
C THR A 248 -0.09 -21.48 -9.30
N GLY A 249 0.00 -20.47 -8.42
CA GLY A 249 0.60 -19.16 -8.69
C GLY A 249 -0.29 -18.23 -9.53
N LEU A 250 -1.60 -18.46 -9.56
CA LEU A 250 -2.58 -17.61 -10.26
C LEU A 250 -2.75 -16.23 -9.61
N GLU A 251 -3.09 -15.25 -10.46
CA GLU A 251 -3.32 -13.84 -10.10
C GLU A 251 -4.77 -13.54 -9.69
N ALA A 252 -5.71 -14.41 -10.10
CA ALA A 252 -7.16 -14.23 -10.02
C ALA A 252 -7.73 -13.12 -10.93
N HIS A 253 -7.19 -13.00 -12.15
CA HIS A 253 -7.75 -12.16 -13.20
C HIS A 253 -9.02 -12.76 -13.80
N GLU A 254 -10.14 -12.06 -13.66
CA GLU A 254 -11.39 -12.36 -14.34
C GLU A 254 -12.24 -11.09 -14.43
N SER A 255 -12.83 -10.82 -15.60
CA SER A 255 -13.73 -9.67 -15.75
C SER A 255 -14.93 -9.73 -14.79
N ALA A 256 -15.37 -10.94 -14.41
CA ALA A 256 -16.43 -11.14 -13.42
C ALA A 256 -16.02 -10.79 -11.98
N LEU A 257 -14.72 -10.76 -11.68
CA LEU A 257 -14.17 -10.33 -10.39
C LEU A 257 -13.93 -8.83 -10.34
N GLY A 258 -13.89 -8.16 -11.51
CA GLY A 258 -13.59 -6.73 -11.61
C GLY A 258 -12.10 -6.42 -11.44
N PHE A 259 -11.23 -7.41 -11.66
CA PHE A 259 -9.78 -7.28 -11.61
C PHE A 259 -9.18 -8.06 -12.79
N GLY A 260 -8.34 -7.38 -13.59
CA GLY A 260 -7.79 -7.94 -14.82
C GLY A 260 -8.84 -8.26 -15.89
N GLY A 261 -8.45 -9.12 -16.84
CA GLY A 261 -9.31 -9.59 -17.94
C GLY A 261 -9.64 -11.08 -17.85
N ASP A 262 -10.49 -11.56 -18.76
CA ASP A 262 -10.69 -13.00 -18.96
C ASP A 262 -9.48 -13.56 -19.75
N GLU A 263 -8.52 -14.17 -19.03
CA GLU A 263 -7.18 -14.55 -19.56
C GLU A 263 -6.95 -16.07 -19.64
N GLY A 264 -8.04 -16.84 -19.70
CA GLY A 264 -8.00 -18.31 -19.79
C GLY A 264 -7.61 -18.99 -18.49
N ASN A 265 -7.74 -18.28 -17.37
CA ASN A 265 -7.34 -18.68 -16.02
C ASN A 265 -8.47 -18.48 -14.97
N PRO A 266 -9.73 -18.90 -15.23
CA PRO A 266 -10.85 -18.69 -14.32
C PRO A 266 -10.57 -19.28 -12.92
N PHE A 267 -10.54 -18.41 -11.91
CA PHE A 267 -10.04 -18.67 -10.55
C PHE A 267 -10.68 -19.92 -9.95
N VAL A 268 -12.01 -20.00 -9.94
CA VAL A 268 -12.72 -21.12 -9.33
C VAL A 268 -12.41 -22.43 -10.08
N TYR A 269 -12.48 -22.41 -11.40
CA TYR A 269 -12.37 -23.63 -12.19
C TYR A 269 -10.95 -24.19 -12.21
N ILE A 270 -9.91 -23.34 -12.29
CA ILE A 270 -8.52 -23.78 -12.21
C ILE A 270 -8.24 -24.37 -10.82
N HIS A 271 -8.63 -23.67 -9.76
CA HIS A 271 -8.37 -24.11 -8.39
C HIS A 271 -9.23 -25.30 -7.94
N GLN A 272 -10.27 -25.69 -8.67
CA GLN A 272 -11.01 -26.94 -8.43
C GLN A 272 -10.24 -28.21 -8.83
N SER A 273 -9.04 -28.09 -9.39
CA SER A 273 -8.14 -29.23 -9.62
C SER A 273 -7.97 -30.08 -8.35
N PRO A 274 -8.08 -31.42 -8.42
CA PRO A 274 -7.91 -32.28 -7.25
C PRO A 274 -6.45 -32.35 -6.77
N TYR A 275 -5.49 -31.85 -7.55
CA TYR A 275 -4.06 -31.90 -7.23
C TYR A 275 -3.51 -30.61 -6.62
N ILE A 276 -4.30 -29.54 -6.64
CA ILE A 276 -3.99 -28.25 -6.03
C ILE A 276 -4.53 -28.22 -4.61
N ASP A 277 -3.76 -27.76 -3.63
CA ASP A 277 -4.17 -27.76 -2.23
C ASP A 277 -4.64 -26.39 -1.74
N MET A 278 -4.19 -25.31 -2.38
CA MET A 278 -4.49 -23.93 -2.01
C MET A 278 -4.82 -23.08 -3.23
N THR A 279 -5.58 -22.02 -3.02
CA THR A 279 -5.86 -21.03 -4.06
C THR A 279 -4.95 -19.83 -3.89
N SER A 280 -4.49 -19.24 -4.99
CA SER A 280 -3.68 -18.02 -4.96
C SER A 280 -4.31 -16.87 -5.75
N ALA A 281 -4.00 -15.64 -5.35
CA ALA A 281 -4.26 -14.42 -6.10
C ALA A 281 -3.15 -13.39 -5.85
N HIS A 282 -2.93 -12.52 -6.84
CA HIS A 282 -1.88 -11.49 -6.84
C HIS A 282 -2.47 -10.09 -7.06
N PRO A 283 -3.14 -9.49 -6.04
CA PRO A 283 -3.74 -8.16 -6.17
C PRO A 283 -2.70 -7.03 -6.33
N TYR A 284 -2.38 -6.67 -7.57
CA TYR A 284 -1.73 -5.41 -7.94
C TYR A 284 -2.79 -4.40 -8.41
N THR A 285 -3.68 -4.02 -7.50
CA THR A 285 -4.93 -3.33 -7.86
C THR A 285 -4.77 -1.84 -8.18
N ASP A 286 -3.65 -1.23 -7.79
CA ASP A 286 -3.33 0.17 -8.07
C ASP A 286 -2.49 0.34 -9.36
N GLU A 287 -2.17 -0.75 -10.03
CA GLU A 287 -1.51 -0.73 -11.33
C GLU A 287 -2.40 -0.08 -12.40
N PRO A 288 -1.83 0.78 -13.28
CA PRO A 288 -2.60 1.45 -14.33
C PRO A 288 -3.35 0.49 -15.27
N TRP A 289 -2.79 -0.69 -15.56
CA TRP A 289 -3.38 -1.68 -16.46
C TRP A 289 -4.62 -2.35 -15.87
N ALA A 290 -4.74 -2.41 -14.54
CA ALA A 290 -5.90 -2.98 -13.86
C ALA A 290 -7.10 -2.02 -13.87
N GLY A 291 -6.90 -0.76 -14.30
CA GLY A 291 -7.83 0.33 -14.04
C GLY A 291 -7.80 0.64 -12.55
N PRO A 292 -6.89 1.51 -12.07
CA PRO A 292 -6.46 1.54 -10.68
C PRO A 292 -7.65 1.61 -9.75
N MET A 293 -7.82 0.55 -8.98
CA MET A 293 -8.94 0.38 -8.08
C MET A 293 -8.76 1.29 -6.88
N THR A 294 -9.85 1.78 -6.29
CA THR A 294 -9.79 2.42 -4.98
C THR A 294 -9.56 1.37 -3.90
N LEU A 295 -9.07 1.77 -2.72
CA LEU A 295 -8.92 0.85 -1.58
C LEU A 295 -10.20 0.05 -1.30
N ALA A 296 -11.38 0.69 -1.34
CA ALA A 296 -12.65 0.00 -1.13
C ALA A 296 -12.94 -1.07 -2.20
N GLN A 297 -12.60 -0.79 -3.47
CA GLN A 297 -12.70 -1.75 -4.56
C GLN A 297 -11.69 -2.89 -4.37
N THR A 298 -10.46 -2.59 -3.99
CA THR A 298 -9.42 -3.58 -3.66
C THR A 298 -9.88 -4.53 -2.56
N LEU A 299 -10.39 -3.99 -1.45
CA LEU A 299 -10.91 -4.81 -0.33
C LEU A 299 -12.12 -5.65 -0.76
N THR A 300 -13.02 -5.10 -1.58
CA THR A 300 -14.18 -5.82 -2.13
C THR A 300 -13.73 -6.98 -3.02
N PHE A 301 -12.74 -6.76 -3.87
CA PHE A 301 -12.17 -7.80 -4.72
C PHE A 301 -11.50 -8.90 -3.88
N ILE A 302 -10.63 -8.53 -2.94
CA ILE A 302 -9.93 -9.49 -2.07
C ILE A 302 -10.95 -10.33 -1.29
N SER A 303 -11.94 -9.71 -0.65
CA SER A 303 -13.03 -10.40 0.07
C SER A 303 -13.80 -11.38 -0.84
N LYS A 304 -14.09 -10.97 -2.09
CA LYS A 304 -14.77 -11.85 -3.06
C LYS A 304 -13.93 -13.07 -3.42
N VAL A 305 -12.61 -12.91 -3.62
CA VAL A 305 -11.72 -14.03 -3.93
C VAL A 305 -11.57 -14.97 -2.74
N ILE A 306 -11.50 -14.43 -1.51
CA ILE A 306 -11.51 -15.20 -0.27
C ILE A 306 -12.82 -16.01 -0.14
N ASP A 307 -13.98 -15.39 -0.36
CA ASP A 307 -15.28 -16.07 -0.35
C ASP A 307 -15.32 -17.21 -1.39
N LEU A 308 -14.87 -16.97 -2.62
CA LEU A 308 -14.81 -18.01 -3.63
C LEU A 308 -13.90 -19.17 -3.21
N SER A 309 -12.74 -18.88 -2.62
CA SER A 309 -11.84 -19.90 -2.11
C SER A 309 -12.46 -20.73 -0.98
N HIS A 310 -12.97 -20.08 0.05
CA HIS A 310 -13.51 -20.72 1.24
C HIS A 310 -14.86 -21.39 1.00
N ASN A 311 -15.74 -20.73 0.25
CA ASN A 311 -17.14 -21.13 0.11
C ASN A 311 -17.45 -21.88 -1.16
N THR A 312 -16.68 -21.68 -2.24
CA THR A 312 -16.89 -22.39 -3.52
C THR A 312 -15.86 -23.48 -3.76
N VAL A 313 -14.56 -23.16 -3.69
CA VAL A 313 -13.47 -24.10 -3.97
C VAL A 313 -13.20 -25.03 -2.78
N LYS A 314 -13.48 -24.57 -1.56
CA LYS A 314 -13.25 -25.28 -0.29
C LYS A 314 -11.77 -25.57 -0.03
N LYS A 315 -10.91 -24.58 -0.28
CA LYS A 315 -9.46 -24.63 -0.05
C LYS A 315 -8.98 -23.39 0.72
N PRO A 316 -7.79 -23.43 1.33
CA PRO A 316 -7.20 -22.24 1.92
C PRO A 316 -6.86 -21.22 0.84
N PHE A 317 -7.10 -19.95 1.15
CA PHE A 317 -6.63 -18.83 0.35
C PHE A 317 -5.23 -18.39 0.80
N PHE A 318 -4.33 -18.23 -0.17
CA PHE A 318 -3.01 -17.65 -0.02
C PHE A 318 -2.90 -16.43 -0.93
N MET A 319 -2.75 -15.23 -0.36
CA MET A 319 -2.47 -14.05 -1.15
C MET A 319 -0.97 -14.01 -1.47
N GLY A 320 -0.59 -14.52 -2.65
CA GLY A 320 0.77 -14.92 -2.98
C GLY A 320 1.72 -13.77 -3.31
N GLU A 321 1.16 -12.71 -3.87
CA GLU A 321 1.82 -11.43 -4.10
C GLU A 321 0.81 -10.31 -3.86
N PHE A 322 1.26 -9.21 -3.29
CA PHE A 322 0.51 -7.96 -3.33
C PHE A 322 1.46 -6.84 -2.93
N ASN A 323 1.26 -5.68 -3.52
CA ASN A 323 1.78 -4.43 -3.00
C ASN A 323 1.07 -3.27 -3.68
N PHE A 324 1.41 -2.06 -3.23
CA PHE A 324 0.93 -0.82 -3.81
C PHE A 324 2.14 0.08 -4.05
N HIS A 325 2.08 0.86 -5.11
CA HIS A 325 3.14 1.77 -5.51
C HIS A 325 3.48 2.66 -4.34
N SER A 326 4.78 2.72 -4.04
CA SER A 326 5.30 3.59 -2.99
C SER A 326 5.13 5.06 -3.32
N ALA A 327 4.91 5.39 -4.60
CA ALA A 327 4.60 6.71 -5.12
C ALA A 327 3.24 6.67 -5.83
N GLY A 328 2.47 7.76 -5.80
CA GLY A 328 1.32 7.87 -6.70
C GLY A 328 1.75 7.70 -8.16
N THR A 329 0.80 7.55 -9.09
CA THR A 329 1.11 7.53 -10.55
C THR A 329 1.76 8.84 -11.05
N ASP A 330 1.93 9.84 -10.18
CA ASP A 330 2.63 11.11 -10.37
C ASP A 330 4.11 11.07 -9.94
N GLY A 331 4.62 9.95 -9.44
CA GLY A 331 6.02 9.74 -9.11
C GLY A 331 6.48 10.34 -7.77
N ALA A 332 5.56 10.81 -6.90
CA ALA A 332 5.90 11.25 -5.55
C ALA A 332 5.68 10.15 -4.51
N TYR A 333 6.74 9.73 -3.80
CA TYR A 333 6.68 8.75 -2.71
C TYR A 333 5.65 9.16 -1.64
N ASN A 334 4.63 8.33 -1.43
CA ASN A 334 3.58 8.47 -0.43
C ASN A 334 3.56 7.25 0.53
N ALA A 335 4.54 7.23 1.43
CA ALA A 335 4.69 6.21 2.47
C ALA A 335 3.41 5.98 3.28
N THR A 336 2.66 7.05 3.54
CA THR A 336 1.46 7.04 4.36
C THR A 336 0.33 6.28 3.68
N LEU A 337 0.12 6.52 2.39
CA LEU A 337 -0.93 5.83 1.61
C LEU A 337 -0.64 4.34 1.49
N ARG A 338 0.61 3.97 1.21
CA ARG A 338 1.02 2.56 1.15
C ARG A 338 0.81 1.84 2.49
N ALA A 339 1.13 2.51 3.60
CA ALA A 339 0.88 1.98 4.94
C ALA A 339 -0.62 1.83 5.25
N GLU A 340 -1.44 2.81 4.88
CA GLU A 340 -2.90 2.74 5.03
C GLU A 340 -3.50 1.54 4.28
N TRP A 341 -3.08 1.33 3.03
CA TRP A 341 -3.57 0.21 2.24
C TRP A 341 -3.08 -1.13 2.78
N TRP A 342 -1.81 -1.23 3.22
CA TRP A 342 -1.30 -2.43 3.89
C TRP A 342 -2.10 -2.75 5.14
N SER A 343 -2.33 -1.77 6.02
CA SER A 343 -3.12 -1.96 7.25
C SER A 343 -4.53 -2.46 6.91
N ALA A 344 -5.23 -1.78 5.99
CA ALA A 344 -6.60 -2.13 5.65
C ALA A 344 -6.71 -3.52 4.99
N VAL A 345 -5.75 -3.91 4.16
CA VAL A 345 -5.69 -5.25 3.57
C VAL A 345 -5.44 -6.27 4.67
N TYR A 346 -4.44 -6.09 5.52
CA TYR A 346 -4.17 -7.05 6.61
C TYR A 346 -5.33 -7.19 7.60
N ASP A 347 -5.99 -6.09 7.96
CA ASP A 347 -7.21 -6.12 8.80
C ASP A 347 -8.31 -7.00 8.18
N LEU A 348 -8.53 -6.87 6.85
CA LEU A 348 -9.48 -7.71 6.12
C LEU A 348 -9.05 -9.19 6.14
N LEU A 349 -7.77 -9.49 5.88
CA LEU A 349 -7.27 -10.87 5.89
C LEU A 349 -7.42 -11.52 7.27
N GLU A 350 -7.18 -10.77 8.34
CA GLU A 350 -7.37 -11.22 9.71
C GLU A 350 -8.84 -11.47 10.03
N GLN A 351 -9.71 -10.53 9.64
CA GLN A 351 -11.16 -10.62 9.83
C GLN A 351 -11.76 -11.83 9.09
N GLU A 352 -11.31 -12.11 7.87
CA GLU A 352 -11.80 -13.23 7.06
C GLU A 352 -11.03 -14.55 7.30
N GLU A 353 -10.16 -14.57 8.30
CA GLU A 353 -9.36 -15.72 8.71
C GLU A 353 -8.53 -16.35 7.58
N VAL A 354 -7.91 -15.52 6.74
CA VAL A 354 -7.06 -15.97 5.63
C VAL A 354 -5.88 -16.81 6.14
N ALA A 355 -5.52 -17.83 5.36
CA ALA A 355 -4.54 -18.83 5.76
C ALA A 355 -3.09 -18.32 5.61
N GLY A 356 -2.81 -17.44 4.66
CA GLY A 356 -1.53 -16.75 4.60
C GLY A 356 -1.48 -15.64 3.56
N SER A 357 -0.51 -14.75 3.73
CA SER A 357 -0.24 -13.62 2.84
C SER A 357 1.26 -13.50 2.59
N ALA A 358 1.66 -13.00 1.42
CA ALA A 358 3.05 -12.66 1.12
C ALA A 358 3.12 -11.39 0.29
N PHE A 359 3.69 -10.32 0.84
CA PHE A 359 3.85 -9.07 0.10
C PHE A 359 4.98 -9.17 -0.93
N TRP A 360 4.89 -8.39 -2.02
CA TRP A 360 5.93 -8.27 -3.03
C TRP A 360 6.64 -6.91 -2.94
N TRP A 361 7.88 -6.78 -2.49
CA TRP A 361 8.80 -7.84 -2.12
C TRP A 361 9.84 -7.33 -1.13
N PHE A 362 10.42 -8.26 -0.36
CA PHE A 362 11.48 -7.98 0.61
C PHE A 362 12.82 -8.09 -0.12
N SER A 363 13.45 -6.96 -0.41
CA SER A 363 14.74 -6.87 -1.09
C SER A 363 15.89 -6.84 -0.09
N TYR A 364 17.06 -7.38 -0.48
CA TYR A 364 18.26 -7.32 0.36
C TYR A 364 18.74 -5.88 0.59
N ALA A 365 18.64 -5.05 -0.45
CA ALA A 365 18.85 -3.61 -0.42
C ALA A 365 17.73 -2.96 -1.24
N ASN A 366 17.19 -1.83 -0.78
CA ASN A 366 16.06 -1.19 -1.45
C ASN A 366 16.53 -0.50 -2.75
N THR A 367 16.58 -1.26 -3.84
CA THR A 367 16.90 -0.79 -5.19
C THR A 367 15.67 -0.66 -6.08
N ASP A 368 14.51 -1.09 -5.59
CA ASP A 368 13.22 -1.01 -6.28
C ASP A 368 12.37 0.09 -5.62
N PRO A 369 12.31 1.30 -6.20
CA PRO A 369 11.55 2.39 -5.62
C PRO A 369 10.04 2.17 -5.73
N THR A 370 9.55 1.21 -6.52
CA THR A 370 8.12 1.01 -6.76
C THR A 370 7.52 0.13 -5.66
N PHE A 371 8.02 -1.09 -5.52
CA PHE A 371 7.46 -2.10 -4.61
C PHE A 371 8.48 -2.65 -3.60
N GLY A 372 9.75 -2.29 -3.71
CA GLY A 372 10.80 -2.74 -2.82
C GLY A 372 10.53 -2.36 -1.36
N VAL A 373 10.80 -3.32 -0.48
CA VAL A 373 10.84 -3.13 0.97
C VAL A 373 12.13 -3.74 1.48
N ALA A 374 12.97 -2.97 2.15
CA ALA A 374 14.20 -3.48 2.78
C ALA A 374 14.13 -3.39 4.30
N ASN A 375 15.02 -4.13 4.96
CA ASN A 375 15.17 -4.07 6.41
C ASN A 375 15.43 -2.64 6.88
N GLY A 376 14.58 -2.16 7.81
CA GLY A 376 14.62 -0.79 8.33
C GLY A 376 13.55 0.13 7.73
N ASP A 377 12.86 -0.29 6.68
CA ASP A 377 11.78 0.50 6.09
C ASP A 377 10.59 0.63 7.06
N PRO A 378 10.03 1.84 7.27
CA PRO A 378 8.94 2.05 8.21
C PRO A 378 7.68 1.20 7.94
N ILE A 379 7.44 0.83 6.68
CA ILE A 379 6.31 -0.02 6.28
C ILE A 379 6.34 -1.41 6.94
N LEU A 380 7.53 -1.91 7.31
CA LEU A 380 7.68 -3.19 8.00
C LEU A 380 7.02 -3.19 9.38
N LYS A 381 6.76 -2.02 9.98
CA LYS A 381 5.98 -1.95 11.21
C LYS A 381 4.58 -2.54 11.02
N VAL A 382 3.89 -2.17 9.93
CA VAL A 382 2.55 -2.67 9.60
C VAL A 382 2.57 -4.18 9.38
N PHE A 383 3.59 -4.69 8.68
CA PHE A 383 3.76 -6.13 8.48
C PHE A 383 4.05 -6.90 9.77
N VAL A 384 4.88 -6.36 10.66
CA VAL A 384 5.16 -7.03 11.95
C VAL A 384 3.94 -7.03 12.85
N GLU A 385 3.14 -5.97 12.85
CA GLU A 385 1.85 -5.94 13.57
C GLU A 385 0.93 -7.07 13.09
N HIS A 386 0.72 -7.19 11.78
CA HIS A 386 -0.02 -8.31 11.18
C HIS A 386 0.57 -9.68 11.55
N GLY A 387 1.90 -9.82 11.42
CA GLY A 387 2.61 -11.05 11.77
C GLY A 387 2.49 -11.44 13.23
N ASN A 388 2.35 -10.49 14.15
CA ASN A 388 2.15 -10.76 15.57
C ASN A 388 0.73 -11.26 15.87
N VAL A 389 -0.29 -10.71 15.19
CA VAL A 389 -1.67 -11.24 15.28
C VAL A 389 -1.69 -12.72 14.90
N LEU A 390 -1.02 -13.10 13.81
CA LEU A 390 -0.98 -14.49 13.35
C LEU A 390 -0.14 -15.40 14.26
N ARG A 391 0.96 -14.91 14.84
CA ARG A 391 1.75 -15.65 15.85
C ARG A 391 0.93 -16.00 17.07
N VAL A 392 0.23 -15.02 17.64
CA VAL A 392 -0.66 -15.26 18.79
C VAL A 392 -1.74 -16.28 18.45
N LYS A 393 -2.29 -16.22 17.23
CA LYS A 393 -3.27 -17.20 16.73
C LYS A 393 -2.69 -18.62 16.64
N ASN A 394 -1.41 -18.76 16.28
CA ASN A 394 -0.70 -20.03 16.23
C ASN A 394 -0.24 -20.53 17.62
N GLY A 395 -0.26 -19.67 18.63
CA GLY A 395 0.28 -19.95 19.97
C GLY A 395 1.78 -19.68 20.10
N ASP A 396 2.35 -18.90 19.19
CA ASP A 396 3.73 -18.42 19.23
C ASP A 396 3.83 -17.08 19.97
N ASP A 397 5.03 -16.76 20.46
CA ASP A 397 5.31 -15.44 21.07
C ASP A 397 5.35 -14.33 20.02
N GLU A 398 4.86 -13.15 20.38
CA GLU A 398 5.04 -11.94 19.58
C GLU A 398 6.51 -11.57 19.45
N ILE A 399 6.88 -10.99 18.32
CA ILE A 399 8.18 -10.35 18.14
C ILE A 399 8.08 -8.85 18.41
N ALA A 400 9.17 -8.25 18.89
CA ALA A 400 9.22 -6.80 19.08
C ALA A 400 9.04 -6.08 17.73
N LEU A 401 8.24 -5.01 17.73
CA LEU A 401 8.13 -4.14 16.56
C LEU A 401 9.52 -3.66 16.11
N PRO A 402 9.75 -3.49 14.80
CA PRO A 402 10.97 -2.89 14.31
C PRO A 402 11.12 -1.53 14.98
N THR A 403 12.08 -1.41 15.90
CA THR A 403 12.46 -0.11 16.42
C THR A 403 13.18 0.60 15.28
N PRO A 404 12.91 1.90 15.01
CA PRO A 404 13.74 2.64 14.08
C PRO A 404 15.17 2.45 14.56
N THR A 405 15.98 1.76 13.76
CA THR A 405 17.39 1.61 14.06
C THR A 405 17.89 3.04 14.20
N PRO A 406 18.47 3.45 15.34
CA PRO A 406 19.19 4.70 15.39
C PRO A 406 20.12 4.70 14.19
N SER A 407 20.14 5.76 13.39
CA SER A 407 21.20 5.94 12.39
C SER A 407 22.51 5.47 13.03
N PRO A 408 23.26 4.54 12.40
CA PRO A 408 24.43 3.97 13.04
C PRO A 408 25.25 5.15 13.58
N VAL A 409 25.45 5.18 14.89
CA VAL A 409 26.33 6.13 15.54
C VAL A 409 27.62 6.08 14.72
N PRO A 410 28.08 7.16 14.07
CA PRO A 410 29.25 7.08 13.22
C PRO A 410 30.41 6.66 14.13
N GLN A 411 30.83 5.41 14.02
CA GLN A 411 32.19 5.10 14.40
C GLN A 411 33.07 5.88 13.42
N CYS A 412 34.02 6.63 13.96
CA CYS A 412 34.92 7.46 13.18
C CYS A 412 35.90 6.56 12.43
N GLU A 413 35.42 5.93 11.36
CA GLU A 413 36.17 5.04 10.48
C GLU A 413 35.74 5.26 9.02
N ASP A 414 36.67 5.00 8.10
CA ASP A 414 36.42 4.98 6.68
C ASP A 414 35.93 3.60 6.24
N VAL A 415 34.63 3.49 6.06
CA VAL A 415 33.99 2.33 5.43
C VAL A 415 33.41 2.80 4.11
N TYR A 416 33.88 2.23 3.00
CA TYR A 416 33.34 2.51 1.67
C TYR A 416 32.19 1.53 1.37
N PRO A 417 31.00 2.01 0.96
CA PRO A 417 29.82 1.15 0.81
C PRO A 417 29.90 0.18 -0.38
N PHE A 418 30.84 0.38 -1.32
CA PHE A 418 30.97 -0.42 -2.54
C PHE A 418 32.43 -0.87 -2.80
N PRO A 419 33.02 -1.72 -1.93
CA PRO A 419 34.44 -2.10 -2.05
C PRO A 419 34.80 -2.82 -3.36
N GLU A 420 33.80 -3.34 -4.07
CA GLU A 420 33.92 -4.04 -5.36
C GLU A 420 34.26 -3.11 -6.54
N ASP A 421 33.94 -1.82 -6.43
CA ASP A 421 34.27 -0.81 -7.45
C ASP A 421 35.77 -0.44 -7.45
N GLY A 422 36.54 -0.96 -6.50
CA GLY A 422 37.98 -0.73 -6.38
C GLY A 422 38.37 0.68 -5.91
N TYR A 423 37.40 1.51 -5.51
CA TYR A 423 37.63 2.87 -5.04
C TYR A 423 37.75 2.96 -3.52
N THR A 424 38.57 3.89 -3.04
CA THR A 424 38.74 4.19 -1.62
C THR A 424 37.93 5.42 -1.21
N CYS A 425 37.62 5.52 0.08
CA CYS A 425 36.99 6.70 0.67
C CYS A 425 37.75 8.01 0.35
N GLN A 426 39.08 7.95 0.32
CA GLN A 426 39.95 9.07 -0.02
C GLN A 426 39.79 9.52 -1.47
N GLN A 427 39.66 8.57 -2.41
CA GLN A 427 39.45 8.89 -3.83
C GLN A 427 38.09 9.55 -4.05
N GLN A 428 37.05 9.02 -3.42
CA GLN A 428 35.69 9.56 -3.50
C GLN A 428 35.59 10.97 -2.89
N ALA A 429 36.25 11.19 -1.75
CA ALA A 429 36.34 12.52 -1.14
C ALA A 429 37.09 13.51 -2.05
N GLY A 430 38.18 13.08 -2.69
CA GLY A 430 38.92 13.88 -3.67
C GLY A 430 38.10 14.29 -4.91
N TRP A 431 37.05 13.52 -5.24
CA TRP A 431 36.10 13.84 -6.31
C TRP A 431 34.91 14.68 -5.86
N GLY A 432 34.89 15.15 -4.61
CA GLY A 432 33.81 15.96 -4.07
C GLY A 432 32.53 15.18 -3.76
N LYS A 433 32.59 13.84 -3.67
CA LYS A 433 31.40 12.98 -3.45
C LYS A 433 30.91 12.96 -2.01
N CYS A 434 31.56 13.71 -1.12
CA CYS A 434 31.21 13.82 0.30
C CYS A 434 29.86 14.51 0.58
N SER A 435 29.14 15.05 -0.40
CA SER A 435 27.77 15.55 -0.22
C SER A 435 26.70 14.63 -0.82
N GLU A 436 27.09 13.56 -1.50
CA GLU A 436 26.16 12.63 -2.16
C GLU A 436 25.42 11.78 -1.14
N SER A 437 24.14 11.53 -1.38
CA SER A 437 23.26 10.79 -0.47
C SER A 437 23.74 9.36 -0.20
N TRP A 438 24.28 8.68 -1.21
CA TRP A 438 24.80 7.32 -1.11
C TRP A 438 26.11 7.22 -0.30
N LEU A 439 26.82 8.33 -0.07
CA LEU A 439 28.03 8.40 0.73
C LEU A 439 27.78 8.99 2.13
N GLN A 440 26.52 9.28 2.50
CA GLN A 440 26.17 9.73 3.86
C GLN A 440 26.26 8.57 4.86
N GLY A 441 26.96 8.80 5.98
CA GLY A 441 27.21 7.77 7.01
C GLY A 441 28.43 6.88 6.74
N TYR A 442 29.03 6.99 5.55
CA TYR A 442 30.22 6.28 5.10
C TYR A 442 31.40 7.24 4.89
N CYS A 443 32.63 6.70 4.82
CA CYS A 443 33.84 7.48 4.56
C CYS A 443 34.02 8.71 5.48
N ASN A 444 33.73 8.54 6.78
CA ASN A 444 33.55 9.66 7.70
C ASN A 444 34.86 10.39 8.03
N ASP A 445 36.00 9.71 8.01
CA ASP A 445 37.30 10.34 8.23
C ASP A 445 37.77 11.06 6.96
N SER A 446 37.73 10.38 5.81
CA SER A 446 38.07 10.95 4.50
C SER A 446 37.21 12.16 4.12
N CYS A 447 35.93 12.18 4.52
CA CYS A 447 35.03 13.31 4.28
C CYS A 447 35.06 14.40 5.37
N GLY A 448 36.01 14.32 6.32
CA GLY A 448 36.20 15.35 7.35
C GLY A 448 35.04 15.47 8.34
N ARG A 449 34.26 14.39 8.52
CA ARG A 449 33.07 14.35 9.39
C ARG A 449 33.40 13.91 10.81
N CYS A 450 34.66 13.58 11.09
CA CYS A 450 35.15 13.24 12.42
C CYS A 450 35.57 14.47 13.24
N PRO A 451 35.14 14.60 14.52
CA PRO A 451 35.62 15.66 15.41
C PRO A 451 37.02 15.32 15.94
N GLY A 452 38.06 16.02 15.48
CA GLY A 452 39.37 16.02 16.17
C GLY A 452 40.64 15.98 15.31
N THR A 453 40.57 15.85 13.99
CA THR A 453 41.76 15.85 13.11
C THR A 453 41.78 17.08 12.23
N GLY A 454 42.52 18.10 12.67
CA GLY A 454 42.78 19.28 11.84
C GLY A 454 43.83 18.97 10.78
N THR A 455 43.47 19.06 9.49
CA THR A 455 44.35 19.60 8.44
C THR A 455 43.55 20.05 7.21
N ALA A 456 43.59 21.36 6.98
CA ALA A 456 43.51 22.15 5.74
C ALA A 456 42.63 21.71 4.55
N SER A 457 41.72 22.63 4.21
CA SER A 457 41.04 22.84 2.91
C SER A 457 42.02 23.03 1.74
N PRO A 458 41.55 22.87 0.48
CA PRO A 458 41.44 24.08 -0.33
C PRO A 458 40.08 24.24 -1.01
N THR A 459 39.61 25.48 -0.94
CA THR A 459 38.48 26.10 -1.61
C THR A 459 38.65 26.10 -3.14
N ALA A 460 37.58 25.80 -3.88
CA ALA A 460 37.40 26.29 -5.25
C ALA A 460 35.91 26.52 -5.52
N THR A 461 35.55 27.78 -5.78
CA THR A 461 34.23 28.19 -6.27
C THR A 461 34.36 28.46 -7.77
N PRO A 462 33.48 27.94 -8.65
CA PRO A 462 33.37 28.44 -10.01
C PRO A 462 32.31 29.55 -10.07
N THR A 463 32.75 30.72 -10.50
CA THR A 463 31.92 31.84 -10.96
C THR A 463 31.49 31.64 -12.42
N GLY A 464 30.22 31.86 -12.75
CA GLY A 464 29.73 32.11 -14.13
C GLY A 464 28.52 33.06 -14.05
N ASN A 465 28.61 34.35 -14.41
CA ASN A 465 28.76 35.05 -15.71
C ASN A 465 27.41 35.71 -16.07
N THR A 466 27.38 37.05 -16.03
CA THR A 466 26.19 37.89 -16.24
C THR A 466 26.07 38.41 -17.69
N GLY A 467 26.75 37.77 -18.65
CA GLY A 467 26.69 38.12 -20.07
C GLY A 467 25.85 37.12 -20.87
N CYS A 468 24.93 37.60 -21.72
CA CYS A 468 24.21 36.79 -22.71
C CYS A 468 25.22 36.22 -23.74
N THR A 469 25.82 35.08 -23.43
CA THR A 469 26.76 34.33 -24.29
C THR A 469 26.49 32.83 -24.16
N ASP A 470 26.73 32.07 -25.23
CA ASP A 470 26.66 30.62 -25.19
C ASP A 470 27.93 30.02 -24.61
N ILE A 471 27.79 29.36 -23.48
CA ILE A 471 28.81 28.49 -22.91
C ILE A 471 28.12 27.15 -22.63
N ALA A 472 28.70 26.05 -23.11
CA ALA A 472 28.16 24.71 -22.89
C ALA A 472 28.57 24.21 -21.50
N PRO A 473 27.69 23.45 -20.81
CA PRO A 473 27.98 22.92 -19.47
C PRO A 473 29.04 21.81 -19.47
N ASP A 474 29.35 21.25 -20.64
CA ASP A 474 30.40 20.26 -20.87
C ASP A 474 31.17 20.56 -22.18
N THR A 475 32.21 19.76 -22.46
CA THR A 475 33.04 19.87 -23.68
C THR A 475 32.62 18.90 -24.79
N GLU A 476 31.61 18.07 -24.55
CA GLU A 476 31.20 16.98 -25.43
C GLU A 476 30.11 17.43 -26.42
N TYR A 477 29.20 18.32 -26.00
CA TYR A 477 28.08 18.78 -26.80
C TYR A 477 27.94 20.30 -26.83
N THR A 478 27.72 20.85 -28.02
CA THR A 478 27.56 22.31 -28.21
C THR A 478 26.18 22.80 -27.79
N CYS A 479 26.06 24.06 -27.39
CA CYS A 479 24.79 24.70 -27.04
C CYS A 479 23.70 24.61 -28.11
N ALA A 480 24.09 24.61 -29.40
CA ALA A 480 23.14 24.46 -30.50
C ALA A 480 22.54 23.06 -30.57
N GLN A 481 23.35 22.01 -30.34
CA GLN A 481 22.88 20.62 -30.32
C GLN A 481 21.96 20.38 -29.13
N GLN A 482 22.33 20.90 -27.97
CA GLN A 482 21.55 20.79 -26.73
C GLN A 482 20.17 21.47 -26.88
N ALA A 483 20.13 22.62 -27.56
CA ALA A 483 18.88 23.34 -27.85
C ALA A 483 17.99 22.59 -28.87
N GLU A 484 18.58 21.99 -29.90
CA GLU A 484 17.87 21.16 -30.88
C GLU A 484 17.23 19.92 -30.24
N TRP A 485 17.85 19.38 -29.19
CA TRP A 485 17.32 18.28 -28.38
C TRP A 485 16.31 18.70 -27.31
N GLY A 486 15.91 19.98 -27.29
CA GLY A 486 14.89 20.50 -26.37
C GLY A 486 15.35 20.65 -24.92
N LYS A 487 16.65 20.64 -24.64
CA LYS A 487 17.20 20.64 -23.26
C LYS A 487 17.20 22.01 -22.58
N CYS A 488 16.70 23.03 -23.25
CA CYS A 488 16.74 24.41 -22.76
C CYS A 488 15.92 24.69 -21.49
N THR A 489 15.03 23.78 -21.08
CA THR A 489 14.20 23.91 -19.87
C THR A 489 14.62 23.01 -18.71
N GLU A 490 15.70 22.23 -18.88
CA GLU A 490 16.21 21.34 -17.83
C GLU A 490 16.96 22.13 -16.75
N ASP A 491 16.90 21.68 -15.50
CA ASP A 491 17.45 22.41 -14.36
C ASP A 491 18.98 22.58 -14.43
N TRP A 492 19.70 21.61 -14.98
CA TRP A 492 21.16 21.70 -15.18
C TRP A 492 21.57 22.66 -16.31
N MET A 493 20.61 23.14 -17.12
CA MET A 493 20.83 24.16 -18.15
C MET A 493 20.62 25.60 -17.64
N GLU A 494 20.36 25.79 -16.36
CA GLU A 494 20.24 27.13 -15.77
C GLU A 494 21.59 27.87 -15.78
N GLY A 495 21.63 29.04 -16.44
CA GLY A 495 22.84 29.86 -16.59
C GLY A 495 23.76 29.50 -17.77
N TRP A 496 23.47 28.43 -18.50
CA TRP A 496 24.26 27.97 -19.66
C TRP A 496 23.49 28.12 -20.99
N CYS A 497 24.22 28.19 -22.10
CA CYS A 497 23.66 28.27 -23.47
C CYS A 497 22.54 29.32 -23.68
N LEU A 498 22.68 30.49 -23.06
CA LEU A 498 21.61 31.49 -22.94
C LEU A 498 21.16 32.08 -24.29
N SER A 499 22.04 32.14 -25.29
CA SER A 499 21.71 32.65 -26.62
C SER A 499 21.05 31.58 -27.48
N SER A 500 21.64 30.38 -27.54
CA SER A 500 21.09 29.23 -28.28
C SER A 500 19.72 28.79 -27.75
N CYS A 501 19.48 28.92 -26.45
CA CYS A 501 18.20 28.61 -25.82
C CYS A 501 17.19 29.75 -25.84
N GLY A 502 17.45 30.84 -26.57
CA GLY A 502 16.51 31.96 -26.71
C GLY A 502 16.20 32.69 -25.39
N LYS A 503 17.04 32.52 -24.36
CA LYS A 503 16.87 33.12 -23.02
C LYS A 503 17.44 34.54 -22.93
N CYS A 504 17.92 35.10 -24.04
CA CYS A 504 18.35 36.48 -24.12
C CYS A 504 17.17 37.43 -24.43
N PRO A 505 17.06 38.61 -23.79
CA PRO A 505 15.87 39.46 -23.92
C PRO A 505 15.74 40.13 -25.31
N SER A 506 14.55 40.02 -25.92
CA SER A 506 14.00 40.94 -26.94
C SER A 506 12.46 40.88 -26.98
N ALA A 507 11.83 41.92 -27.52
CA ALA A 507 10.53 42.48 -27.13
C ALA A 507 9.22 41.85 -27.69
N THR A 508 8.17 41.88 -26.84
CA THR A 508 6.68 42.02 -27.01
C THR A 508 5.89 41.48 -28.23
N ILE A 509 4.71 40.84 -27.99
CA ILE A 509 3.32 41.20 -28.46
C ILE A 509 2.24 40.13 -28.03
N THR A 510 0.95 40.52 -28.16
CA THR A 510 -0.34 40.34 -27.44
C THR A 510 -1.34 39.20 -27.90
N VAL A 511 -2.17 38.73 -26.93
CA VAL A 511 -3.54 38.05 -26.77
C VAL A 511 -4.46 37.87 -28.04
N PRO A 512 -5.38 36.84 -28.26
CA PRO A 512 -6.58 36.51 -27.42
C PRO A 512 -7.31 35.11 -27.45
N SER A 513 -8.36 35.03 -26.61
CA SER A 513 -9.30 33.95 -26.20
C SER A 513 -10.37 33.48 -27.21
N THR A 514 -10.95 32.28 -27.01
CA THR A 514 -12.24 31.85 -27.61
C THR A 514 -13.14 31.09 -26.61
N SER A 515 -14.46 31.27 -26.75
CA SER A 515 -15.56 30.65 -25.99
C SER A 515 -16.21 29.47 -26.75
N SER A 516 -16.85 28.53 -26.04
CA SER A 516 -17.54 27.35 -26.62
C SER A 516 -19.04 27.25 -26.23
N PRO A 517 -19.89 26.54 -27.02
CA PRO A 517 -21.36 26.69 -27.01
C PRO A 517 -22.15 25.58 -26.27
N THR A 518 -23.44 25.85 -26.00
CA THR A 518 -24.43 24.98 -25.30
C THR A 518 -25.19 24.05 -26.27
N PRO A 519 -25.61 22.82 -25.90
CA PRO A 519 -26.25 21.84 -26.79
C PRO A 519 -27.78 21.89 -26.72
N THR A 520 -28.43 21.57 -27.84
CA THR A 520 -29.89 21.51 -27.97
C THR A 520 -30.34 20.06 -28.24
N GLY A 521 -31.05 19.46 -27.27
CA GLY A 521 -31.67 18.12 -27.38
C GLY A 521 -32.57 17.78 -26.18
N ASP A 522 -33.67 17.04 -26.42
CA ASP A 522 -34.79 16.93 -25.46
C ASP A 522 -34.61 15.86 -24.35
N CYS A 523 -33.66 14.93 -24.46
CA CYS A 523 -33.27 14.03 -23.35
C CYS A 523 -31.95 13.29 -23.67
N VAL A 524 -30.81 13.98 -23.53
CA VAL A 524 -29.47 13.40 -23.71
C VAL A 524 -28.54 13.84 -22.59
N ASP A 525 -27.56 12.99 -22.27
CA ASP A 525 -26.44 13.37 -21.42
C ASP A 525 -25.34 13.94 -22.31
N VAL A 526 -25.08 15.22 -22.13
CA VAL A 526 -23.91 15.90 -22.65
C VAL A 526 -23.28 16.56 -21.44
N ALA A 527 -22.02 16.22 -21.17
CA ALA A 527 -21.26 16.81 -20.08
C ALA A 527 -20.82 18.22 -20.49
N PRO A 528 -20.92 19.21 -19.59
CA PRO A 528 -20.49 20.59 -19.88
C PRO A 528 -18.97 20.73 -20.03
N ASP A 529 -18.19 19.72 -19.63
CA ASP A 529 -16.74 19.59 -19.82
C ASP A 529 -16.37 18.16 -20.28
N ASN A 530 -15.10 17.95 -20.61
CA ASN A 530 -14.54 16.65 -21.01
C ASN A 530 -13.80 15.94 -19.88
N GLU A 531 -13.84 16.47 -18.66
CA GLU A 531 -13.11 15.98 -17.49
C GLU A 531 -13.98 15.02 -16.68
N TYR A 532 -15.30 15.26 -16.62
CA TYR A 532 -16.23 14.49 -15.80
C TYR A 532 -17.52 14.13 -16.53
N THR A 533 -17.96 12.88 -16.40
CA THR A 533 -19.19 12.39 -17.04
C THR A 533 -20.45 12.88 -16.33
N CYS A 534 -21.57 12.98 -17.06
CA CYS A 534 -22.87 13.37 -16.48
C CYS A 534 -23.34 12.49 -15.31
N ALA A 535 -22.98 11.21 -15.31
CA ALA A 535 -23.32 10.29 -14.22
C ALA A 535 -22.56 10.64 -12.93
N GLN A 536 -21.25 10.91 -13.05
CA GLN A 536 -20.42 11.37 -11.92
C GLN A 536 -20.93 12.70 -11.38
N GLN A 537 -21.20 13.65 -12.28
CA GLN A 537 -21.69 14.97 -11.86
C GLN A 537 -23.09 14.90 -11.20
N ALA A 538 -23.94 13.97 -11.62
CA ALA A 538 -25.23 13.72 -10.99
C ALA A 538 -25.11 13.03 -9.62
N GLU A 539 -24.20 12.07 -9.48
CA GLU A 539 -23.87 11.40 -8.22
C GLU A 539 -23.29 12.38 -7.18
N TRP A 540 -22.57 13.40 -7.65
CA TRP A 540 -22.07 14.51 -6.84
C TRP A 540 -23.11 15.61 -6.57
N GLY A 541 -24.37 15.37 -6.92
CA GLY A 541 -25.50 16.26 -6.62
C GLY A 541 -25.52 17.57 -7.41
N LYS A 542 -24.74 17.70 -8.50
CA LYS A 542 -24.61 18.94 -9.27
C LYS A 542 -25.79 19.24 -10.20
N CYS A 543 -26.82 18.39 -10.19
CA CYS A 543 -27.99 18.47 -11.07
C CYS A 543 -28.88 19.70 -10.89
N THR A 544 -28.71 20.45 -9.80
CA THR A 544 -29.48 21.67 -9.50
C THR A 544 -28.67 22.95 -9.64
N GLU A 545 -27.41 22.86 -10.08
CA GLU A 545 -26.52 24.00 -10.22
C GLU A 545 -26.79 24.78 -11.53
N ASP A 546 -26.65 26.11 -11.50
CA ASP A 546 -27.02 26.99 -12.62
C ASP A 546 -26.22 26.71 -13.91
N TRP A 547 -24.95 26.33 -13.78
CA TRP A 547 -24.08 25.96 -14.90
C TRP A 547 -24.44 24.60 -15.51
N MET A 548 -25.24 23.79 -14.80
CA MET A 548 -25.76 22.50 -15.25
C MET A 548 -27.10 22.64 -15.98
N ALA A 549 -27.68 23.83 -16.04
CA ALA A 549 -28.98 24.07 -16.66
C ALA A 549 -28.96 23.72 -18.15
N GLY A 550 -29.67 22.63 -18.51
CA GLY A 550 -29.78 22.14 -19.89
C GLY A 550 -28.79 21.04 -20.27
N TRP A 551 -27.83 20.70 -19.41
CA TRP A 551 -26.85 19.62 -19.58
C TRP A 551 -27.25 18.38 -18.75
N CYS A 552 -26.67 17.22 -19.08
CA CYS A 552 -26.81 15.99 -18.27
C CYS A 552 -28.25 15.57 -17.90
N LYS A 553 -29.23 15.81 -18.77
CA LYS A 553 -30.66 15.68 -18.46
C LYS A 553 -31.11 14.27 -18.07
N LYS A 554 -30.43 13.23 -18.57
CA LYS A 554 -30.80 11.84 -18.32
C LYS A 554 -30.20 11.36 -16.99
N SER A 555 -28.93 11.63 -16.75
CA SER A 555 -28.26 11.35 -15.48
C SER A 555 -28.87 12.14 -14.31
N CYS A 556 -29.33 13.37 -14.57
CA CYS A 556 -29.98 14.20 -13.57
C CYS A 556 -31.48 13.95 -13.38
N GLY A 557 -32.06 12.97 -14.09
CA GLY A 557 -33.47 12.61 -13.94
C GLY A 557 -34.46 13.72 -14.32
N THR A 558 -34.03 14.72 -15.10
CA THR A 558 -34.87 15.85 -15.53
C THR A 558 -35.59 15.59 -16.85
N CYS A 559 -35.43 14.39 -17.42
CA CYS A 559 -36.23 13.95 -18.56
C CYS A 559 -37.72 13.81 -18.18
N PRO A 560 -38.65 14.26 -19.03
CA PRO A 560 -40.08 14.13 -18.75
C PRO A 560 -40.48 12.66 -18.53
N GLY A 561 -40.93 12.32 -17.32
CA GLY A 561 -41.51 11.00 -16.98
C GLY A 561 -40.72 10.09 -16.04
N MET A 562 -39.59 10.52 -15.45
CA MET A 562 -38.86 9.73 -14.43
C MET A 562 -39.08 10.28 -13.01
N THR A 563 -39.41 9.40 -12.06
CA THR A 563 -39.53 9.72 -10.62
C THR A 563 -38.22 9.44 -9.87
N THR A 564 -37.83 10.34 -8.97
CA THR A 564 -36.56 10.36 -8.23
C THR A 564 -36.44 9.25 -7.17
N THR A 565 -35.31 8.52 -7.17
CA THR A 565 -34.90 7.61 -6.09
C THR A 565 -33.87 8.29 -5.19
N THR A 566 -34.11 8.25 -3.88
CA THR A 566 -33.23 8.81 -2.84
C THR A 566 -32.11 7.81 -2.53
N THR A 567 -30.85 8.21 -2.69
CA THR A 567 -29.68 7.40 -2.31
C THR A 567 -29.59 7.30 -0.79
N THR A 568 -29.53 6.08 -0.26
CA THR A 568 -29.37 5.82 1.18
C THR A 568 -27.91 5.48 1.46
N PHE A 569 -27.27 6.24 2.37
CA PHE A 569 -25.92 5.96 2.86
C PHE A 569 -25.93 4.76 3.83
N PRO A 570 -24.86 3.94 3.90
CA PRO A 570 -24.76 2.87 4.88
C PRO A 570 -24.87 3.44 6.30
N THR A 571 -25.79 2.90 7.09
CA THR A 571 -25.98 3.25 8.50
C THR A 571 -25.31 2.19 9.37
N CYS A 572 -24.68 2.61 10.47
CA CYS A 572 -24.13 1.67 11.46
C CYS A 572 -25.27 0.72 11.88
N THR A 573 -25.08 -0.60 11.80
CA THR A 573 -26.00 -1.59 12.40
C THR A 573 -25.82 -1.58 13.91
N ALA A 574 -26.25 -0.51 14.55
CA ALA A 574 -26.34 -0.42 16.00
C ALA A 574 -27.81 -0.45 16.40
N THR A 575 -28.21 -1.48 17.14
CA THR A 575 -29.33 -1.37 18.08
C THR A 575 -28.93 -0.36 19.16
N ALA A 576 -29.06 0.93 18.85
CA ALA A 576 -28.82 2.00 19.79
C ALA A 576 -29.87 1.90 20.90
N THR A 577 -29.44 1.42 22.07
CA THR A 577 -30.25 1.49 23.28
C THR A 577 -30.37 2.96 23.67
N PRO A 578 -31.58 3.49 23.95
CA PRO A 578 -31.75 4.89 24.33
C PRO A 578 -30.86 5.25 25.53
N ARG A 579 -30.13 6.35 25.40
CA ARG A 579 -29.21 6.84 26.43
C ARG A 579 -29.95 7.22 27.71
N ALA A 580 -29.38 6.90 28.87
CA ALA A 580 -29.89 7.37 30.16
C ALA A 580 -29.84 8.91 30.22
N SER A 581 -30.86 9.54 30.82
CA SER A 581 -31.04 11.01 30.82
C SER A 581 -29.92 11.83 31.49
N ASN A 582 -28.96 11.18 32.14
CA ASN A 582 -27.90 11.81 32.95
C ASN A 582 -26.48 11.51 32.44
N ALA A 583 -26.33 11.02 31.21
CA ALA A 583 -25.01 10.66 30.66
C ALA A 583 -24.30 11.88 30.02
N PRO A 584 -22.95 12.01 30.11
CA PRO A 584 -22.21 13.19 29.64
C PRO A 584 -22.22 13.39 28.11
N ILE A 585 -22.38 14.59 27.58
CA ILE A 585 -22.39 14.87 26.14
C ILE A 585 -21.09 14.40 25.49
N ARG A 586 -21.18 13.53 24.47
CA ARG A 586 -20.03 12.96 23.77
C ARG A 586 -19.52 13.93 22.71
N VAL A 587 -18.31 14.45 22.88
CA VAL A 587 -17.72 15.48 22.02
C VAL A 587 -16.54 14.91 21.26
N MET A 588 -16.67 14.78 19.93
CA MET A 588 -15.55 14.38 19.07
C MET A 588 -14.84 15.63 18.55
N ALA A 589 -13.56 15.77 18.87
CA ALA A 589 -12.68 16.71 18.20
C ALA A 589 -12.12 16.08 16.91
N LEU A 590 -12.58 16.54 15.75
CA LEU A 590 -12.25 16.00 14.43
C LEU A 590 -11.37 16.97 13.65
N GLY A 591 -10.27 16.51 13.07
CA GLY A 591 -9.48 17.36 12.19
C GLY A 591 -8.09 16.85 11.84
N ASP A 592 -7.24 17.77 11.40
CA ASP A 592 -5.85 17.49 11.04
C ASP A 592 -4.88 17.56 12.25
N SER A 593 -3.59 17.80 12.01
CA SER A 593 -2.54 17.90 13.05
C SER A 593 -2.80 18.99 14.10
N ILE A 594 -3.49 20.07 13.73
CA ILE A 594 -3.86 21.13 14.70
C ILE A 594 -4.89 20.59 15.69
N THR A 595 -5.77 19.70 15.24
CA THR A 595 -6.63 18.96 16.14
C THR A 595 -5.78 17.96 16.92
N GLY A 596 -5.05 17.06 16.27
CA GLY A 596 -4.34 15.94 16.90
C GLY A 596 -3.08 16.32 17.67
N SER A 597 -1.94 16.26 16.99
CA SER A 597 -0.60 16.56 17.51
C SER A 597 0.18 17.36 16.45
N PRO A 598 0.97 18.38 16.82
CA PRO A 598 1.33 18.79 18.19
C PRO A 598 0.29 19.69 18.90
N GLY A 599 -0.91 19.89 18.35
CA GLY A 599 -1.96 20.69 18.98
C GLY A 599 -2.39 20.16 20.35
N CYS A 600 -2.45 21.01 21.37
CA CYS A 600 -2.85 20.65 22.74
C CYS A 600 -4.02 21.50 23.28
N TRP A 601 -4.69 22.28 22.42
CA TRP A 601 -5.79 23.17 22.79
C TRP A 601 -6.97 22.47 23.48
N ARG A 602 -7.20 21.17 23.22
CA ARG A 602 -8.20 20.35 23.92
C ARG A 602 -7.98 20.36 25.43
N ALA A 603 -6.73 20.29 25.88
CA ALA A 603 -6.41 20.31 27.30
C ALA A 603 -6.78 21.65 27.95
N TYR A 604 -6.54 22.76 27.25
CA TYR A 604 -6.96 24.09 27.70
C TYR A 604 -8.48 24.30 27.68
N LEU A 605 -9.16 23.76 26.67
CA LEU A 605 -10.62 23.71 26.64
C LEU A 605 -11.18 22.93 27.83
N TRP A 606 -10.65 21.72 28.08
CA TRP A 606 -11.02 20.90 29.23
C TRP A 606 -10.77 21.62 30.56
N GLN A 607 -9.62 22.30 30.70
CA GLN A 607 -9.32 23.10 31.89
C GLN A 607 -10.40 24.16 32.14
N LYS A 608 -10.89 24.84 31.10
CA LYS A 608 -11.98 25.82 31.23
C LYS A 608 -13.31 25.19 31.56
N LEU A 609 -13.65 24.06 30.93
CA LEU A 609 -14.87 23.31 31.26
C LEU A 609 -14.85 22.90 32.74
N ASN A 610 -13.70 22.45 33.26
CA ASN A 610 -13.55 22.17 34.69
C ASN A 610 -13.74 23.42 35.55
N GLN A 611 -13.09 24.54 35.21
CA GLN A 611 -13.20 25.80 35.95
C GLN A 611 -14.64 26.33 35.98
N ALA A 612 -15.42 26.07 34.93
CA ALA A 612 -16.83 26.42 34.84
C ALA A 612 -17.78 25.39 35.49
N GLY A 613 -17.25 24.27 36.02
CA GLY A 613 -18.05 23.19 36.61
C GLY A 613 -18.81 22.33 35.57
N LEU A 614 -18.43 22.40 34.30
CA LEU A 614 -19.11 21.74 33.17
C LEU A 614 -18.44 20.43 32.73
N SER A 615 -17.23 20.11 33.20
CA SER A 615 -16.51 18.91 32.76
C SER A 615 -17.23 17.60 33.04
N SER A 616 -17.99 17.50 34.13
CA SER A 616 -18.82 16.32 34.41
C SER A 616 -19.97 16.09 33.41
N MET A 617 -20.28 17.09 32.59
CA MET A 617 -21.32 17.04 31.56
C MET A 617 -20.77 16.69 30.18
N VAL A 618 -19.46 16.54 30.02
CA VAL A 618 -18.79 16.31 28.74
C VAL A 618 -17.90 15.07 28.83
N ASP A 619 -17.86 14.30 27.75
CA ASP A 619 -17.01 13.13 27.52
C ASP A 619 -16.36 13.35 26.15
N PHE A 620 -15.05 13.64 26.10
CA PHE A 620 -14.34 13.69 24.83
C PHE A 620 -14.25 12.27 24.27
N VAL A 621 -14.53 12.12 22.98
CA VAL A 621 -14.56 10.81 22.33
C VAL A 621 -13.78 10.83 21.03
N GLY A 622 -13.16 9.70 20.73
CA GLY A 622 -12.30 9.53 19.57
C GLY A 622 -11.62 8.17 19.65
N THR A 623 -11.12 7.69 18.51
CA THR A 623 -10.33 6.45 18.49
C THR A 623 -8.90 6.69 18.96
N LEU A 624 -8.41 7.94 18.90
CA LEU A 624 -7.12 8.34 19.44
C LEU A 624 -7.23 8.75 20.90
N LYS A 625 -6.20 8.42 21.68
CA LYS A 625 -6.05 8.88 23.07
C LYS A 625 -5.62 10.35 23.12
N GLY A 626 -5.82 10.98 24.29
CA GLY A 626 -5.29 12.30 24.58
C GLY A 626 -3.76 12.38 24.45
N GLN A 627 -3.28 13.36 23.70
CA GLN A 627 -1.87 13.65 23.53
C GLN A 627 -1.33 14.48 24.71
N GLY A 628 -0.03 14.42 24.97
CA GLY A 628 0.58 15.14 26.10
C GLY A 628 0.49 16.66 25.98
N CYS A 629 0.12 17.34 27.06
CA CYS A 629 0.15 18.80 27.19
C CYS A 629 0.99 19.18 28.42
N PRO A 630 2.18 19.81 28.25
CA PRO A 630 3.08 20.10 29.36
C PRO A 630 2.45 20.93 30.50
N ASN A 631 1.58 21.88 30.15
CA ASN A 631 0.98 22.83 31.10
C ASN A 631 -0.38 22.38 31.67
N VAL A 632 -0.98 21.35 31.07
CA VAL A 632 -2.25 20.75 31.52
C VAL A 632 -2.13 19.23 31.44
N PRO A 633 -1.43 18.59 32.40
CA PRO A 633 -1.03 17.18 32.28
C PRO A 633 -2.17 16.18 32.47
N SER A 634 -3.33 16.62 32.96
CA SER A 634 -4.50 15.76 33.19
C SER A 634 -5.74 16.40 32.56
N TYR A 635 -6.28 15.73 31.55
CA TYR A 635 -7.51 16.11 30.89
C TYR A 635 -8.14 14.89 30.18
N ASP A 636 -9.42 15.00 29.86
CA ASP A 636 -10.14 14.06 28.98
C ASP A 636 -9.82 14.45 27.52
N GLY A 637 -9.18 13.55 26.77
CA GLY A 637 -8.37 13.95 25.62
C GLY A 637 -8.61 13.16 24.34
N GLU A 638 -9.51 12.19 24.39
CA GLU A 638 -9.88 11.34 23.26
C GLU A 638 -10.31 12.21 22.08
N ASN A 639 -9.82 11.86 20.89
CA ASN A 639 -10.01 12.69 19.70
C ASN A 639 -9.86 11.92 18.39
N GLU A 640 -10.15 12.63 17.31
CA GLU A 640 -10.03 12.18 15.93
C GLU A 640 -9.21 13.22 15.13
N GLY A 641 -8.07 13.61 15.70
CA GLY A 641 -7.13 14.56 15.11
C GLY A 641 -5.95 13.85 14.45
N HIS A 642 -5.85 13.93 13.13
CA HIS A 642 -4.91 13.13 12.33
C HIS A 642 -3.90 13.99 11.58
N GLY A 643 -2.63 13.88 11.96
CA GLY A 643 -1.57 14.65 11.33
C GLY A 643 -1.40 14.31 9.85
N GLY A 644 -1.28 15.33 8.99
CA GLY A 644 -1.13 15.17 7.54
C GLY A 644 -2.42 14.79 6.78
N PHE A 645 -3.54 14.56 7.46
CA PHE A 645 -4.78 14.18 6.78
C PHE A 645 -5.41 15.36 6.06
N LEU A 646 -6.03 15.08 4.91
CA LEU A 646 -6.83 16.03 4.14
C LEU A 646 -8.31 15.67 4.32
N VAL A 647 -9.17 16.68 4.54
CA VAL A 647 -10.61 16.45 4.67
C VAL A 647 -11.20 15.90 3.39
N THR A 648 -10.63 16.28 2.24
CA THR A 648 -11.03 15.78 0.93
C THR A 648 -10.77 14.28 0.75
N ASN A 649 -9.69 13.75 1.33
CA ASN A 649 -9.43 12.32 1.34
C ASN A 649 -10.39 11.61 2.31
N VAL A 650 -10.55 12.11 3.55
CA VAL A 650 -11.48 11.53 4.52
C VAL A 650 -12.92 11.46 4.00
N ALA A 651 -13.36 12.47 3.24
CA ALA A 651 -14.66 12.49 2.58
C ALA A 651 -14.78 11.41 1.50
N ARG A 652 -13.77 11.33 0.61
CA ARG A 652 -13.70 10.37 -0.50
C ARG A 652 -13.67 8.93 0.00
N ASP A 653 -12.89 8.67 1.05
CA ASP A 653 -12.59 7.33 1.55
C ASP A 653 -13.65 6.83 2.55
N GLY A 654 -14.51 7.71 3.06
CA GLY A 654 -15.54 7.36 4.03
C GLY A 654 -15.02 7.06 5.43
N SER A 655 -13.74 7.38 5.72
CA SER A 655 -13.04 7.01 6.96
C SER A 655 -13.75 7.49 8.23
N LEU A 656 -14.46 8.62 8.15
CA LEU A 656 -15.24 9.16 9.27
C LEU A 656 -16.33 8.20 9.76
N ILE A 657 -16.90 7.35 8.89
CA ILE A 657 -17.97 6.41 9.25
C ILE A 657 -17.52 5.47 10.38
N ASN A 658 -16.30 4.95 10.31
CA ASN A 658 -15.77 4.02 11.31
C ASN A 658 -15.57 4.70 12.66
N TRP A 659 -15.06 5.93 12.67
CA TRP A 659 -14.89 6.72 13.89
C TRP A 659 -16.24 7.06 14.52
N LEU A 660 -17.22 7.44 13.71
CA LEU A 660 -18.60 7.68 14.15
C LEU A 660 -19.26 6.41 14.72
N CYS A 661 -19.10 5.26 14.08
CA CYS A 661 -19.66 3.99 14.59
C CYS A 661 -18.94 3.49 15.85
N SER A 662 -17.70 3.91 16.09
CA SER A 662 -16.94 3.51 17.29
C SER A 662 -17.24 4.41 18.49
N THR A 663 -17.60 5.67 18.24
CA THR A 663 -17.65 6.69 19.29
C THR A 663 -19.02 7.32 19.49
N PHE A 664 -19.93 7.25 18.50
CA PHE A 664 -21.28 7.81 18.55
C PHE A 664 -21.33 9.22 19.19
N PRO A 665 -20.72 10.25 18.55
CA PRO A 665 -20.68 11.59 19.13
C PRO A 665 -22.04 12.28 19.10
N ASP A 666 -22.31 13.08 20.14
CA ASP A 666 -23.44 14.01 20.20
C ASP A 666 -23.06 15.37 19.57
N VAL A 667 -21.79 15.74 19.70
CA VAL A 667 -21.21 16.98 19.16
C VAL A 667 -19.93 16.65 18.41
N VAL A 668 -19.75 17.22 17.21
CA VAL A 668 -18.47 17.16 16.47
C VAL A 668 -17.88 18.56 16.37
N MET A 669 -16.67 18.74 16.90
CA MET A 669 -15.85 19.93 16.76
C MET A 669 -14.86 19.72 15.60
N MET A 670 -15.17 20.25 14.42
CA MET A 670 -14.40 20.06 13.20
C MET A 670 -13.44 21.23 12.96
N HIS A 671 -12.15 21.02 13.22
CA HIS A 671 -11.04 21.91 12.85
C HIS A 671 -10.20 21.23 11.77
N PHE A 672 -10.65 21.32 10.52
CA PHE A 672 -10.13 20.51 9.42
C PHE A 672 -10.02 21.34 8.13
N GLY A 673 -9.11 20.97 7.23
CA GLY A 673 -8.88 21.66 5.96
C GLY A 673 -7.56 22.43 5.89
N THR A 674 -6.76 22.46 6.97
CA THR A 674 -5.45 23.12 6.98
C THR A 674 -4.52 22.51 5.93
N ASN A 675 -4.42 21.17 5.93
CA ASN A 675 -3.58 20.46 4.98
C ASN A 675 -4.11 20.55 3.54
N ASP A 676 -5.43 20.61 3.33
CA ASP A 676 -6.03 20.79 2.01
C ASP A 676 -5.67 22.16 1.43
N VAL A 677 -5.78 23.22 2.24
CA VAL A 677 -5.39 24.59 1.85
C VAL A 677 -3.90 24.67 1.55
N TRP A 678 -3.06 24.06 2.40
CA TRP A 678 -1.62 23.97 2.18
C TRP A 678 -1.31 23.21 0.87
N SER A 679 -2.07 22.15 0.59
CA SER A 679 -1.99 21.37 -0.65
C SER A 679 -2.66 22.04 -1.86
N SER A 680 -2.90 23.35 -1.80
CA SER A 680 -3.47 24.15 -2.90
C SER A 680 -4.87 23.74 -3.36
N LYS A 681 -5.66 23.03 -2.53
CA LYS A 681 -7.05 22.70 -2.88
C LYS A 681 -7.95 23.93 -2.79
N SER A 682 -8.89 24.06 -3.72
CA SER A 682 -9.79 25.20 -3.77
C SER A 682 -10.83 25.13 -2.64
N PRO A 683 -11.33 26.29 -2.15
CA PRO A 683 -12.38 26.31 -1.14
C PRO A 683 -13.61 25.46 -1.48
N ALA A 684 -14.02 25.44 -2.76
CA ALA A 684 -15.17 24.66 -3.22
C ALA A 684 -14.97 23.15 -2.99
N VAL A 685 -13.79 22.62 -3.32
CA VAL A 685 -13.46 21.20 -3.14
C VAL A 685 -13.45 20.82 -1.66
N ILE A 686 -12.93 21.70 -0.79
CA ILE A 686 -12.89 21.48 0.65
C ILE A 686 -14.30 21.51 1.26
N LEU A 687 -15.16 22.41 0.80
CA LEU A 687 -16.55 22.52 1.28
C LEU A 687 -17.46 21.38 0.78
N ASP A 688 -17.20 20.85 -0.42
CA ASP A 688 -17.86 19.63 -0.90
C ASP A 688 -17.51 18.42 0.00
N ALA A 689 -16.25 18.32 0.41
CA ALA A 689 -15.82 17.33 1.39
C ALA A 689 -16.52 17.53 2.75
N PHE A 690 -16.57 18.78 3.26
CA PHE A 690 -17.32 19.08 4.49
C PHE A 690 -18.79 18.65 4.41
N THR A 691 -19.44 18.86 3.26
CA THR A 691 -20.83 18.42 3.04
C THR A 691 -20.98 16.91 3.17
N THR A 692 -20.05 16.15 2.59
CA THR A 692 -20.02 14.68 2.68
C THR A 692 -19.88 14.22 4.13
N LEU A 693 -18.95 14.81 4.87
CA LEU A 693 -18.72 14.51 6.28
C LEU A 693 -19.96 14.81 7.13
N VAL A 694 -20.60 15.96 6.94
CA VAL A 694 -21.85 16.33 7.64
C VAL A 694 -22.95 15.31 7.37
N ASN A 695 -23.07 14.80 6.14
CA ASN A 695 -24.06 13.79 5.81
C ASN A 695 -23.77 12.46 6.53
N GLN A 696 -22.51 12.05 6.62
CA GLN A 696 -22.10 10.86 7.39
C GLN A 696 -22.38 11.03 8.89
N MET A 697 -22.08 12.21 9.47
CA MET A 697 -22.38 12.53 10.87
C MET A 697 -23.89 12.42 11.14
N ARG A 698 -24.73 12.97 10.25
CA ARG A 698 -26.19 12.93 10.39
C ARG A 698 -26.78 11.55 10.15
N ALA A 699 -26.15 10.72 9.31
CA ALA A 699 -26.53 9.33 9.14
C ALA A 699 -26.24 8.50 10.40
N ASN A 700 -25.15 8.79 11.11
CA ASN A 700 -24.82 8.17 12.39
C ASN A 700 -25.71 8.68 13.54
N ASN A 701 -25.84 10.00 13.67
CA ASN A 701 -26.67 10.66 14.67
C ASN A 701 -27.44 11.82 14.02
N PRO A 702 -28.74 11.68 13.76
CA PRO A 702 -29.53 12.70 13.06
C PRO A 702 -29.72 14.00 13.87
N ASN A 703 -29.33 14.00 15.15
CA ASN A 703 -29.36 15.16 16.04
C ASN A 703 -27.96 15.70 16.37
N VAL A 704 -26.91 15.22 15.69
CA VAL A 704 -25.53 15.67 15.93
C VAL A 704 -25.43 17.20 15.81
N GLN A 705 -24.78 17.83 16.77
CA GLN A 705 -24.46 19.26 16.74
C GLN A 705 -23.05 19.43 16.18
N ILE A 706 -22.85 20.35 15.24
CA ILE A 706 -21.56 20.46 14.55
C ILE A 706 -20.99 21.86 14.78
N ILE A 707 -19.76 21.94 15.27
CA ILE A 707 -18.99 23.18 15.43
C ILE A 707 -17.89 23.17 14.38
N VAL A 708 -17.93 24.07 13.40
CA VAL A 708 -16.93 24.16 12.32
C VAL A 708 -16.01 25.35 12.55
N ALA A 709 -14.71 25.11 12.54
CA ALA A 709 -13.72 26.18 12.64
C ALA A 709 -13.51 26.89 11.30
N GLN A 710 -13.46 28.20 11.35
CA GLN A 710 -12.57 28.93 10.43
C GLN A 710 -11.14 28.62 10.89
N ILE A 711 -10.34 28.01 10.02
CA ILE A 711 -9.02 27.49 10.37
C ILE A 711 -8.04 28.63 10.67
N LEU A 712 -6.95 28.31 11.38
CA LEU A 712 -5.91 29.27 11.74
C LEU A 712 -5.25 29.89 10.50
N PRO A 713 -4.78 31.15 10.55
CA PRO A 713 -3.83 31.64 9.57
C PRO A 713 -2.59 30.75 9.60
N MET A 714 -1.93 30.61 8.45
CA MET A 714 -0.71 29.80 8.33
C MET A 714 0.33 30.50 7.47
N ASN A 715 1.59 30.38 7.84
CA ASN A 715 2.73 30.93 7.12
C ASN A 715 3.93 29.95 7.18
N PRO A 716 3.81 28.75 6.59
CA PRO A 716 4.90 27.79 6.58
C PRO A 716 6.04 28.23 5.66
N THR A 717 7.24 27.73 5.93
CA THR A 717 8.38 27.91 5.04
C THR A 717 8.07 27.27 3.68
N GLY A 718 8.25 28.04 2.60
CA GLY A 718 8.02 27.56 1.23
C GLY A 718 6.59 27.74 0.69
N CYS A 719 5.67 28.38 1.42
CA CYS A 719 4.32 28.67 0.89
C CYS A 719 3.85 30.10 1.19
N ALA A 720 4.27 31.05 0.35
CA ALA A 720 3.88 32.45 0.48
C ALA A 720 2.35 32.68 0.31
N ASP A 721 1.68 31.83 -0.48
CA ASP A 721 0.25 31.96 -0.77
C ASP A 721 -0.66 31.22 0.21
N CYS A 722 -0.11 30.49 1.19
CA CYS A 722 -0.94 29.66 2.06
C CYS A 722 -1.93 30.50 2.90
N ASN A 723 -1.50 31.64 3.45
CA ASN A 723 -2.39 32.51 4.22
C ASN A 723 -3.51 33.12 3.37
N SER A 724 -3.23 33.49 2.11
CA SER A 724 -4.26 34.05 1.22
C SER A 724 -5.32 33.00 0.87
N ARG A 725 -4.92 31.74 0.72
CA ARG A 725 -5.84 30.61 0.51
C ARG A 725 -6.66 30.29 1.76
N VAL A 726 -6.06 30.38 2.97
CA VAL A 726 -6.83 30.29 4.23
C VAL A 726 -7.92 31.35 4.27
N ILE A 727 -7.60 32.61 3.94
CA ILE A 727 -8.57 33.70 3.92
C ILE A 727 -9.71 33.38 2.94
N ALA A 728 -9.39 32.90 1.75
CA ALA A 728 -10.40 32.52 0.76
C ALA A 728 -11.29 31.36 1.23
N PHE A 729 -10.71 30.35 1.86
CA PHE A 729 -11.46 29.21 2.42
C PHE A 729 -12.36 29.64 3.58
N ASN A 730 -11.83 30.36 4.56
CA ASN A 730 -12.57 30.85 5.71
C ASN A 730 -13.72 31.79 5.33
N ALA A 731 -13.56 32.59 4.26
CA ALA A 731 -14.60 33.46 3.75
C ALA A 731 -15.77 32.70 3.10
N ALA A 732 -15.55 31.47 2.62
CA ALA A 732 -16.57 30.65 1.96
C ALA A 732 -17.42 29.83 2.97
N ILE A 733 -16.90 29.56 4.17
CA ILE A 733 -17.58 28.75 5.20
C ILE A 733 -18.97 29.30 5.60
N PRO A 734 -19.18 30.61 5.86
CA PRO A 734 -20.49 31.10 6.29
C PRO A 734 -21.62 30.81 5.30
N ALA A 735 -21.40 31.04 4.00
CA ALA A 735 -22.39 30.77 2.96
C ALA A 735 -22.67 29.27 2.82
N TRP A 736 -21.66 28.41 3.02
CA TRP A 736 -21.85 26.97 3.05
C TRP A 736 -22.66 26.51 4.28
N ILE A 737 -22.45 27.10 5.46
CA ILE A 737 -23.24 26.81 6.66
C ILE A 737 -24.71 27.18 6.46
N GLU A 738 -25.02 28.35 5.89
CA GLU A 738 -26.40 28.76 5.60
C GLU A 738 -27.13 27.75 4.71
N LYS A 739 -26.43 27.13 3.75
CA LYS A 739 -26.99 26.12 2.85
C LYS A 739 -27.14 24.74 3.51
N THR A 740 -26.23 24.38 4.42
CA THR A 740 -26.07 22.98 4.90
C THR A 740 -26.65 22.76 6.30
N SER A 741 -26.77 23.80 7.11
CA SER A 741 -27.27 23.74 8.48
C SER A 741 -28.78 23.44 8.52
N THR A 742 -29.23 22.73 9.55
CA THR A 742 -30.66 22.42 9.76
C THR A 742 -31.06 22.71 11.20
N SER A 743 -32.36 22.88 11.47
CA SER A 743 -32.85 23.08 12.84
C SER A 743 -32.66 21.86 13.75
N ARG A 744 -32.57 20.65 13.17
CA ARG A 744 -32.39 19.39 13.91
C ARG A 744 -30.92 19.08 14.21
N SER A 745 -30.04 19.42 13.27
CA SER A 745 -28.58 19.22 13.35
C SER A 745 -27.93 20.53 12.88
N PRO A 746 -27.86 21.55 13.75
CA PRO A 746 -27.30 22.85 13.40
C PRO A 746 -25.79 22.76 13.29
N ILE A 747 -25.27 23.50 12.31
CA ILE A 747 -23.85 23.78 12.15
C ILE A 747 -23.60 25.19 12.66
N VAL A 748 -22.66 25.33 13.58
CA VAL A 748 -22.23 26.62 14.13
C VAL A 748 -20.78 26.88 13.82
N ILE A 749 -20.47 28.13 13.47
CA ILE A 749 -19.09 28.55 13.19
C ILE A 749 -18.37 28.92 14.49
N VAL A 750 -17.06 28.60 14.56
CA VAL A 750 -16.12 29.15 15.54
C VAL A 750 -14.97 29.84 14.81
N ASP A 751 -14.69 31.09 15.17
CA ASP A 751 -13.60 31.85 14.60
C ASP A 751 -12.29 31.52 15.34
N GLN A 752 -11.39 30.81 14.65
CA GLN A 752 -10.02 30.57 15.15
C GLN A 752 -9.00 31.47 14.44
N PHE A 753 -9.43 32.27 13.47
CA PHE A 753 -8.56 33.07 12.62
C PHE A 753 -8.30 34.45 13.22
N SER A 754 -9.35 35.15 13.67
CA SER A 754 -9.24 36.53 14.13
C SER A 754 -8.37 36.66 15.38
N GLY A 755 -7.38 37.55 15.31
CA GLY A 755 -6.46 37.80 16.42
C GLY A 755 -5.44 36.69 16.65
N PHE A 756 -5.29 35.74 15.73
CA PHE A 756 -4.23 34.74 15.72
C PHE A 756 -3.05 35.24 14.88
N ASP A 757 -1.86 35.32 15.47
CA ASP A 757 -0.64 35.78 14.79
C ASP A 757 0.30 34.60 14.60
N THR A 758 0.65 34.27 13.35
CA THR A 758 1.46 33.07 13.07
C THR A 758 2.83 33.14 13.72
N GLY A 759 3.50 34.30 13.71
CA GLY A 759 4.82 34.46 14.32
C GLY A 759 4.81 34.32 15.85
N ALA A 760 3.78 34.81 16.53
CA ALA A 760 3.67 34.78 17.98
C ALA A 760 2.97 33.52 18.52
N ASN A 761 2.12 32.87 17.71
CA ASN A 761 1.19 31.84 18.17
C ASN A 761 1.42 30.46 17.55
N THR A 762 2.40 30.31 16.66
CA THR A 762 2.82 29.01 16.14
C THR A 762 4.27 28.69 16.51
N GLY A 763 4.66 27.43 16.40
CA GLY A 763 6.06 26.99 16.52
C GLY A 763 6.81 27.01 15.19
N ASP A 764 6.09 26.83 14.08
CA ASP A 764 6.64 26.56 12.74
C ASP A 764 5.92 27.30 11.60
N GLY A 765 5.07 28.26 11.95
CA GLY A 765 4.20 28.96 11.00
C GLY A 765 2.82 28.33 10.84
N VAL A 766 2.55 27.14 11.39
CA VAL A 766 1.27 26.42 11.18
C VAL A 766 0.72 25.86 12.48
N HIS A 767 1.51 25.11 13.22
CA HIS A 767 1.07 24.44 14.43
C HIS A 767 1.12 25.37 15.63
N PRO A 768 0.01 25.48 16.41
CA PRO A 768 -0.03 26.35 17.57
C PRO A 768 1.06 26.02 18.60
N ASN A 769 1.78 27.05 19.04
CA ASN A 769 2.57 26.97 20.26
C ASN A 769 1.64 27.08 21.48
N ASP A 770 2.19 27.10 22.69
CA ASP A 770 1.38 27.14 23.92
C ASP A 770 0.39 28.33 23.97
N SER A 771 0.84 29.53 23.58
CA SER A 771 0.00 30.73 23.49
C SER A 771 -1.12 30.58 22.45
N GLY A 772 -0.80 29.98 21.31
CA GLY A 772 -1.79 29.65 20.28
C GLY A 772 -2.82 28.62 20.76
N ASN A 773 -2.38 27.56 21.43
CA ASN A 773 -3.28 26.52 21.97
C ASN A 773 -4.26 27.08 23.01
N VAL A 774 -3.80 28.01 23.86
CA VAL A 774 -4.69 28.73 24.78
C VAL A 774 -5.76 29.52 24.03
N LYS A 775 -5.39 30.25 22.97
CA LYS A 775 -6.35 31.00 22.15
C LYS A 775 -7.39 30.08 21.52
N VAL A 776 -6.96 28.97 20.92
CA VAL A 776 -7.88 28.00 20.30
C VAL A 776 -8.86 27.41 21.31
N GLY A 777 -8.36 27.02 22.49
CA GLY A 777 -9.18 26.53 23.60
C GLY A 777 -10.18 27.59 24.11
N ASN A 778 -9.77 28.85 24.18
CA ASN A 778 -10.65 29.96 24.58
C ASN A 778 -11.81 30.16 23.60
N SER A 779 -11.52 30.18 22.29
CA SER A 779 -12.53 30.38 21.25
C SER A 779 -13.56 29.24 21.23
N TYR A 780 -13.10 27.99 21.36
CA TYR A 780 -14.01 26.85 21.49
C TYR A 780 -14.86 26.92 22.75
N PHE A 781 -14.28 27.27 23.89
CA PHE A 781 -15.03 27.41 25.13
C PHE A 781 -16.11 28.49 25.02
N ALA A 782 -15.73 29.68 24.53
CA ALA A 782 -16.67 30.78 24.34
C ALA A 782 -17.83 30.41 23.41
N ARG A 783 -17.56 29.64 22.35
CA ARG A 783 -18.61 29.17 21.42
C ARG A 783 -19.49 28.08 22.01
N SER A 784 -18.95 27.24 22.88
CA SER A 784 -19.66 26.09 23.46
C SER A 784 -20.54 26.46 24.65
N THR A 785 -20.31 27.63 25.27
CA THR A 785 -21.05 28.10 26.47
C THR A 785 -21.89 29.36 26.23
N GLY A 786 -21.85 29.93 25.02
CA GLY A 786 -22.62 31.11 24.62
C GLY A 786 -23.67 30.74 23.59
#